data_AF-A0A7X7FSL9-F1
#
_entry.id   AF-A0A7X7FSL9-F1
#
_cell.length_a   1.000
_cell.length_b   1.000
_cell.length_c   1.000
_cell.angle_alpha   90.00
_cell.angle_beta   90.00
_cell.angle_gamma   90.00
#
_symmetry.space_group_name_H-M   'P 1'
#
loop_
_entity.id
_entity.type
_entity.pdbx_description
1 polymer ?
#
loop_
_entity_poly.entity_id
_entity_poly.type
_entity_poly.pdbx_seq_one_letter_code
_entity_poly.pdbx_strand_id
1 'polypeptide(L)'
;KMDEELERTIRLYGGAREQAASASGKNKEIYESKASDHLRTLTKWLRERMQAAYEVSYQGKSSSLAEAVRGKIPPGGAASVRDIVNTAGSVLLEPHFGDLAPDYPHFSLLITRDNRGQATMDALRIIAGAGVKSKNGMAVLDALELLDADRIKPGDSRYARHVLDELGKKPQNQVLNRSELVREESTIDYWTRFRLEPEFLVVVLAALVHGSEIVLSVRGTPKIDASAIDQFGKVDLDDLVNFKHIERPKDLPIGPLKELFALLGLPEGLIVDPNNREGAAQRLQSDVAARVKELVTAQAKLSSGLVFWGQNILNEAEVKDRTDKLAAAKSFLEGLQAFNSAGKLKNFPHTEADIRGQKANLAALAEVQELIKLVNDVGPQTGYLETAEAVLPADHAWRDKVKDARADIMKKVTSPKHRGDPAFQRDLGRTLSDLKNQYKEEYIKLFQRCRLDSSGDKKKGKLTKDTRLAQLRKLRGVEMMPTQELQSYEDRLLGLKSDWSITKDALDSSPIYNDFRPADEYDRFRKRAANDQLADLEDELDTLVANWTRVLSDNLADPTVKEKIELISSATGRKAVQAFIKSGALPDEIDNTFVKALQEVLSGLEKVVVTTGGVATALTKGGMPCTPQQFEDRFGQYVKSLTKGKDANKIRIVLE
;
A
#
# COMPACT_ATOMS: atom_id res chain seq x y z
N LYS A 1 36.26 47.89 -71.78
CA LYS A 1 37.70 48.16 -71.57
C LYS A 1 38.06 47.67 -70.18
N MET A 2 39.20 47.02 -70.01
CA MET A 2 39.61 46.49 -68.70
C MET A 2 39.95 47.64 -67.76
N ASP A 3 39.60 47.49 -66.48
CA ASP A 3 39.93 48.46 -65.44
C ASP A 3 41.47 48.56 -65.28
N GLU A 4 42.01 49.79 -65.27
CA GLU A 4 43.46 50.02 -65.29
C GLU A 4 44.15 49.52 -64.01
N GLU A 5 43.46 49.59 -62.86
CA GLU A 5 43.98 49.10 -61.58
C GLU A 5 44.05 47.57 -61.59
N LEU A 6 43.00 46.91 -62.12
CA LEU A 6 42.98 45.47 -62.35
C LEU A 6 44.13 45.04 -63.27
N GLU A 7 44.27 45.69 -64.43
CA GLU A 7 45.30 45.39 -65.43
C GLU A 7 46.71 45.50 -64.85
N ARG A 8 46.99 46.60 -64.13
CA ARG A 8 48.26 46.82 -63.46
C ARG A 8 48.53 45.72 -62.43
N THR A 9 47.54 45.35 -61.62
CA THR A 9 47.69 44.34 -60.57
C THR A 9 47.98 42.95 -61.15
N ILE A 10 47.31 42.59 -62.24
CA ILE A 10 47.55 41.33 -62.96
C ILE A 10 48.97 41.30 -63.52
N ARG A 11 49.43 42.38 -64.17
CA ARG A 11 50.79 42.47 -64.72
C ARG A 11 51.86 42.36 -63.62
N LEU A 12 51.66 43.04 -62.49
CA LEU A 12 52.57 42.98 -61.35
C LEU A 12 52.59 41.58 -60.70
N TYR A 13 51.43 40.93 -60.58
CA TYR A 13 51.33 39.54 -60.12
C TYR A 13 52.09 38.58 -61.04
N GLY A 14 51.82 38.64 -62.35
CA GLY A 14 52.49 37.80 -63.35
C GLY A 14 54.00 38.03 -63.38
N GLY A 15 54.44 39.29 -63.37
CA GLY A 15 55.85 39.65 -63.29
C GLY A 15 56.53 39.16 -62.02
N ALA A 16 55.89 39.28 -60.85
CA ALA A 16 56.42 38.76 -59.59
C ALA A 16 56.52 37.22 -59.59
N ARG A 17 55.55 36.51 -60.18
CA ARG A 17 55.58 35.05 -60.34
C ARG A 17 56.72 34.59 -61.25
N GLU A 18 56.91 35.26 -62.38
CA GLU A 18 57.98 34.95 -63.34
C GLU A 18 59.37 35.18 -62.74
N GLN A 19 59.54 36.30 -62.03
CA GLN A 19 60.78 36.61 -61.33
C GLN A 19 61.06 35.64 -60.16
N ALA A 20 60.03 35.21 -59.43
CA ALA A 20 60.16 34.18 -58.39
C ALA A 20 60.62 32.83 -58.96
N ALA A 21 60.13 32.45 -60.15
CA ALA A 21 60.53 31.22 -60.82
C ALA A 21 62.01 31.20 -61.22
N SER A 22 62.58 32.37 -61.54
CA SER A 22 63.97 32.51 -62.00
C SER A 22 64.98 32.88 -60.90
N ALA A 23 64.53 33.25 -59.70
CA ALA A 23 65.39 33.69 -58.59
C ALA A 23 65.71 32.56 -57.58
N SER A 24 66.76 32.75 -56.77
CA SER A 24 67.14 31.82 -55.70
C SER A 24 67.37 32.53 -54.35
N GLY A 25 67.30 31.78 -53.25
CA GLY A 25 67.49 32.28 -51.89
C GLY A 25 66.52 33.42 -51.52
N LYS A 26 67.03 34.43 -50.81
CA LYS A 26 66.24 35.56 -50.29
C LYS A 26 65.50 36.36 -51.37
N ASN A 27 66.00 36.40 -52.61
CA ASN A 27 65.32 37.10 -53.70
C ASN A 27 64.05 36.38 -54.14
N LYS A 28 64.06 35.04 -54.16
CA LYS A 28 62.87 34.24 -54.48
C LYS A 28 61.75 34.49 -53.46
N GLU A 29 62.08 34.47 -52.17
CA GLU A 29 61.12 34.75 -51.09
C GLU A 29 60.48 36.15 -51.23
N ILE A 30 61.26 37.17 -51.60
CA ILE A 30 60.75 38.52 -51.85
C ILE A 30 59.74 38.54 -53.01
N TYR A 31 60.04 37.86 -54.12
CA TYR A 31 59.13 37.81 -55.27
C TYR A 31 57.86 36.97 -54.99
N GLU A 32 57.97 35.87 -54.24
CA GLU A 32 56.81 35.09 -53.79
C GLU A 32 55.90 35.89 -52.85
N SER A 33 56.49 36.68 -51.95
CA SER A 33 55.75 37.60 -51.08
C SER A 33 55.01 38.66 -51.89
N LYS A 34 55.68 39.32 -52.85
CA LYS A 34 55.05 40.29 -53.76
C LYS A 34 53.93 39.66 -54.59
N ALA A 35 54.13 38.45 -55.11
CA ALA A 35 53.08 37.72 -55.82
C ALA A 35 51.86 37.44 -54.92
N SER A 36 52.10 37.05 -53.66
CA SER A 36 51.03 36.84 -52.69
C SER A 36 50.26 38.13 -52.37
N ASP A 37 50.95 39.27 -52.24
CA ASP A 37 50.32 40.58 -52.04
C ASP A 37 49.49 41.02 -53.25
N HIS A 38 50.03 40.90 -54.46
CA HIS A 38 49.27 41.23 -55.67
C HIS A 38 48.07 40.30 -55.87
N LEU A 39 48.19 39.01 -55.54
CA LEU A 39 47.06 38.06 -55.56
C LEU A 39 45.97 38.45 -54.55
N ARG A 40 46.36 38.90 -53.35
CA ARG A 40 45.43 39.38 -52.32
C ARG A 40 44.66 40.62 -52.83
N THR A 41 45.36 41.57 -53.44
CA THR A 41 44.76 42.76 -54.05
C THR A 41 43.82 42.40 -55.19
N LEU A 42 44.22 41.48 -56.08
CA LEU A 42 43.40 40.98 -57.17
C LEU A 42 42.11 40.33 -56.66
N THR A 43 42.22 39.44 -55.66
CA THR A 43 41.08 38.74 -55.07
C THR A 43 40.13 39.71 -54.37
N LYS A 44 40.66 40.76 -53.72
CA LYS A 44 39.87 41.83 -53.12
C LYS A 44 39.09 42.61 -54.18
N TRP A 45 39.75 43.04 -55.25
CA TRP A 45 39.11 43.76 -56.35
C TRP A 45 37.97 42.95 -56.98
N LEU A 46 38.20 41.66 -57.28
CA LEU A 46 37.18 40.78 -57.86
C LEU A 46 35.95 40.63 -56.97
N ARG A 47 36.14 40.60 -55.65
CA ARG A 47 35.06 40.52 -54.66
C ARG A 47 34.28 41.82 -54.57
N GLU A 48 34.97 42.96 -54.47
CA GLU A 48 34.36 44.29 -54.32
C GLU A 48 33.62 44.75 -55.59
N ARG A 49 34.10 44.32 -56.76
CA ARG A 49 33.50 44.69 -58.06
C ARG A 49 32.63 43.60 -58.67
N MET A 50 32.38 42.50 -57.97
CA MET A 50 31.74 41.30 -58.53
C MET A 50 30.41 41.59 -59.27
N GLN A 51 29.52 42.39 -58.67
CA GLN A 51 28.20 42.67 -59.27
C GLN A 51 28.28 43.51 -60.55
N ALA A 52 29.32 44.36 -60.68
CA ALA A 52 29.50 45.27 -61.81
C ALA A 52 30.46 44.72 -62.88
N ALA A 53 31.38 43.83 -62.50
CA ALA A 53 32.43 43.30 -63.37
C ALA A 53 32.10 41.95 -64.02
N TYR A 54 31.01 41.28 -63.59
CA TYR A 54 30.61 39.97 -64.10
C TYR A 54 29.29 40.04 -64.86
N GLU A 55 29.22 39.21 -65.90
CA GLU A 55 28.04 38.97 -66.73
C GLU A 55 27.55 37.54 -66.47
N VAL A 56 26.23 37.35 -66.48
CA VAL A 56 25.61 36.03 -66.40
C VAL A 56 24.79 35.78 -67.66
N SER A 57 24.95 34.58 -68.23
CA SER A 57 24.27 34.17 -69.46
C SER A 57 23.39 32.95 -69.21
N TYR A 58 22.14 33.02 -69.61
CA TYR A 58 21.18 31.92 -69.55
C TYR A 58 20.30 31.89 -70.80
N GLN A 59 20.14 30.72 -71.43
CA GLN A 59 19.40 30.54 -72.69
C GLN A 59 19.74 31.55 -73.79
N GLY A 60 21.03 31.86 -73.95
CA GLY A 60 21.53 32.81 -74.97
C GLY A 60 21.26 34.28 -74.66
N LYS A 61 20.68 34.61 -73.51
CA LYS A 61 20.54 36.00 -73.02
C LYS A 61 21.57 36.29 -71.95
N SER A 62 22.24 37.42 -72.10
CA SER A 62 23.22 37.93 -71.15
C SER A 62 22.70 39.16 -70.41
N SER A 63 22.98 39.24 -69.12
CA SER A 63 22.73 40.42 -68.29
C SER A 63 23.87 40.64 -67.31
N SER A 64 24.02 41.85 -66.79
CA SER A 64 24.97 42.08 -65.69
C SER A 64 24.55 41.28 -64.45
N LEU A 65 25.52 40.82 -63.65
CA LEU A 65 25.22 40.09 -62.42
C LEU A 65 24.38 40.93 -61.44
N ALA A 66 24.61 42.25 -61.39
CA ALA A 66 23.81 43.21 -60.63
C ALA A 66 22.33 43.23 -61.02
N GLU A 67 22.02 43.09 -62.31
CA GLU A 67 20.63 43.03 -62.79
C GLU A 67 19.96 41.72 -62.39
N ALA A 68 20.67 40.60 -62.54
CA ALA A 68 20.14 39.27 -62.24
C ALA A 68 19.75 39.08 -60.76
N VAL A 69 20.44 39.75 -59.83
CA VAL A 69 20.19 39.63 -58.38
C VAL A 69 19.46 40.85 -57.77
N ARG A 70 18.95 41.76 -58.61
CA ARG A 70 18.37 43.04 -58.18
C ARG A 70 17.26 42.84 -57.15
N GLY A 71 17.44 43.41 -55.95
CA GLY A 71 16.46 43.33 -54.86
C GLY A 71 16.36 41.96 -54.16
N LYS A 72 17.24 41.01 -54.51
CA LYS A 72 17.26 39.63 -53.95
C LYS A 72 18.46 39.36 -53.05
N ILE A 73 19.38 40.31 -52.90
CA ILE A 73 20.54 40.24 -52.00
C ILE A 73 20.51 41.38 -50.97
N PRO A 74 21.05 41.19 -49.75
CA PRO A 74 21.10 42.23 -48.73
C PRO A 74 21.86 43.49 -49.22
N PRO A 75 21.35 44.70 -48.93
CA PRO A 75 22.04 45.94 -49.25
C PRO A 75 23.36 46.07 -48.46
N GLY A 76 24.37 46.73 -49.04
CA GLY A 76 25.62 47.04 -48.34
C GLY A 76 26.78 46.04 -48.51
N GLY A 77 26.72 45.12 -49.48
CA GLY A 77 27.88 44.28 -49.84
C GLY A 77 28.18 43.12 -48.87
N ALA A 78 27.22 42.77 -48.01
CA ALA A 78 27.37 41.70 -47.01
C ALA A 78 27.23 40.27 -47.58
N ALA A 79 26.81 40.12 -48.84
CA ALA A 79 26.62 38.81 -49.48
C ALA A 79 27.98 38.21 -49.93
N SER A 80 28.19 36.92 -49.69
CA SER A 80 29.38 36.24 -50.19
C SER A 80 29.29 36.00 -51.71
N VAL A 81 30.44 35.72 -52.33
CA VAL A 81 30.52 35.33 -53.76
C VAL A 81 29.56 34.17 -54.07
N ARG A 82 29.50 33.18 -53.17
CA ARG A 82 28.61 32.02 -53.30
C ARG A 82 27.14 32.44 -53.26
N ASP A 83 26.76 33.33 -52.35
CA ASP A 83 25.36 33.75 -52.20
C ASP A 83 24.87 34.50 -53.44
N ILE A 84 25.72 35.37 -54.01
CA ILE A 84 25.40 36.11 -55.22
C ILE A 84 25.22 35.16 -56.41
N VAL A 85 26.13 34.19 -56.59
CA VAL A 85 26.03 33.20 -57.68
C VAL A 85 24.80 32.30 -57.51
N ASN A 86 24.55 31.79 -56.30
CA ASN A 86 23.39 30.94 -56.02
C ASN A 86 22.07 31.71 -56.21
N THR A 87 22.03 33.00 -55.83
CA THR A 87 20.85 33.84 -56.03
C THR A 87 20.59 34.07 -57.51
N ALA A 88 21.63 34.41 -58.29
CA ALA A 88 21.50 34.58 -59.73
C ALA A 88 21.04 33.28 -60.40
N GLY A 89 21.62 32.13 -60.00
CA GLY A 89 21.20 30.82 -60.47
C GLY A 89 19.74 30.50 -60.13
N SER A 90 19.33 30.76 -58.89
CA SER A 90 17.94 30.56 -58.44
C SER A 90 16.95 31.37 -59.27
N VAL A 91 17.18 32.68 -59.44
CA VAL A 91 16.29 33.57 -60.22
C VAL A 91 16.21 33.15 -61.68
N LEU A 92 17.34 32.77 -62.30
CA LEU A 92 17.38 32.44 -63.72
C LEU A 92 16.81 31.04 -64.01
N LEU A 93 17.01 30.08 -63.11
CA LEU A 93 16.60 28.68 -63.31
C LEU A 93 15.21 28.37 -62.76
N GLU A 94 14.65 29.20 -61.87
CA GLU A 94 13.33 29.00 -61.26
C GLU A 94 12.22 28.73 -62.30
N PRO A 95 12.05 29.52 -63.38
CA PRO A 95 11.02 29.23 -64.39
C PRO A 95 11.20 27.87 -65.06
N HIS A 96 12.45 27.49 -65.35
CA HIS A 96 12.73 26.21 -65.99
C HIS A 96 12.38 25.03 -65.09
N PHE A 97 12.73 25.10 -63.80
CA PHE A 97 12.34 24.05 -62.85
C PHE A 97 10.84 24.03 -62.59
N GLY A 98 10.18 25.18 -62.57
CA GLY A 98 8.71 25.27 -62.46
C GLY A 98 7.98 24.59 -63.62
N ASP A 99 8.45 24.78 -64.86
CA ASP A 99 7.91 24.07 -66.03
C ASP A 99 8.20 22.57 -65.99
N LEU A 100 9.37 22.21 -65.48
CA LEU A 100 9.87 20.84 -65.48
C LEU A 100 9.26 19.95 -64.40
N ALA A 101 8.95 20.54 -63.24
CA ALA A 101 8.39 19.86 -62.07
C ALA A 101 7.40 20.81 -61.34
N PRO A 102 6.20 21.04 -61.91
CA PRO A 102 5.25 22.04 -61.41
C PRO A 102 4.68 21.72 -60.02
N ASP A 103 4.69 20.45 -59.63
CA ASP A 103 4.20 19.95 -58.35
C ASP A 103 5.35 19.66 -57.36
N TYR A 104 6.56 20.19 -57.59
CA TYR A 104 7.69 19.98 -56.68
C TYR A 104 7.46 20.70 -55.33
N PRO A 105 7.76 20.06 -54.18
CA PRO A 105 7.50 20.63 -52.87
C PRO A 105 8.32 21.89 -52.58
N HIS A 106 7.68 22.87 -51.93
CA HIS A 106 8.36 24.06 -51.43
C HIS A 106 8.76 23.85 -49.96
N PHE A 107 10.06 23.82 -49.71
CA PHE A 107 10.60 23.64 -48.36
C PHE A 107 10.80 24.99 -47.66
N SER A 108 10.41 25.06 -46.38
CA SER A 108 10.65 26.24 -45.54
C SER A 108 12.13 26.40 -45.12
N LEU A 109 12.95 25.36 -45.34
CA LEU A 109 14.40 25.34 -45.13
C LEU A 109 15.11 24.91 -46.40
N LEU A 110 16.36 25.37 -46.59
CA LEU A 110 17.15 25.00 -47.75
C LEU A 110 17.50 23.50 -47.72
N ILE A 111 16.93 22.75 -48.65
CA ILE A 111 17.28 21.35 -48.89
C ILE A 111 18.17 21.25 -50.13
N THR A 112 19.28 20.55 -49.99
CA THR A 112 20.28 20.31 -51.05
C THR A 112 20.57 18.82 -51.12
N ARG A 113 21.30 18.41 -52.17
CA ARG A 113 21.81 17.03 -52.29
C ARG A 113 22.56 16.55 -51.03
N ASP A 114 23.30 17.45 -50.38
CA ASP A 114 24.16 17.10 -49.24
C ASP A 114 23.37 16.87 -47.94
N ASN A 115 22.21 17.52 -47.76
CA ASN A 115 21.43 17.43 -46.52
C ASN A 115 20.10 16.65 -46.66
N ARG A 116 19.66 16.33 -47.88
CA ARG A 116 18.38 15.65 -48.16
C ARG A 116 18.24 14.32 -47.43
N GLY A 117 19.28 13.49 -47.43
CA GLY A 117 19.24 12.19 -46.74
C GLY A 117 19.01 12.33 -45.24
N GLN A 118 19.70 13.27 -44.59
CA GLN A 118 19.50 13.53 -43.15
C GLN A 118 18.12 14.13 -42.86
N ALA A 119 17.65 15.08 -43.68
CA ALA A 119 16.33 15.66 -43.53
C ALA A 119 15.20 14.62 -43.68
N THR A 120 15.40 13.65 -44.57
CA THR A 120 14.51 12.50 -44.75
C THR A 120 14.50 11.61 -43.51
N MET A 121 15.66 11.21 -43.00
CA MET A 121 15.76 10.39 -41.78
C MET A 121 15.15 11.09 -40.56
N ASP A 122 15.31 12.41 -40.46
CA ASP A 122 14.68 13.20 -39.41
C ASP A 122 13.15 13.15 -39.49
N ALA A 123 12.57 13.26 -40.70
CA ALA A 123 11.13 13.12 -40.91
C ALA A 123 10.63 11.70 -40.56
N LEU A 124 11.37 10.66 -40.96
CA LEU A 124 11.05 9.26 -40.65
C LEU A 124 11.06 8.97 -39.15
N ARG A 125 12.01 9.53 -38.40
CA ARG A 125 12.08 9.41 -36.93
C ARG A 125 10.88 10.07 -36.25
N ILE A 126 10.44 11.24 -36.74
CA ILE A 126 9.23 11.90 -36.25
C ILE A 126 8.00 11.00 -36.46
N ILE A 127 7.85 10.39 -37.64
CA ILE A 127 6.76 9.45 -37.95
C ILE A 127 6.80 8.19 -37.08
N ALA A 128 8.01 7.66 -36.83
CA ALA A 128 8.23 6.51 -35.95
C ALA A 128 7.96 6.79 -34.46
N GLY A 129 7.64 8.04 -34.09
CA GLY A 129 7.46 8.44 -32.69
C GLY A 129 8.78 8.48 -31.89
N ALA A 130 9.93 8.52 -32.59
CA ALA A 130 11.25 8.47 -31.99
C ALA A 130 11.93 9.84 -32.05
N GLY A 131 12.22 10.43 -30.88
CA GLY A 131 13.09 11.62 -30.75
C GLY A 131 12.37 12.97 -30.80
N VAL A 132 13.18 14.04 -30.78
CA VAL A 132 12.71 15.44 -30.79
C VAL A 132 12.31 15.84 -32.22
N LYS A 133 11.18 16.53 -32.37
CA LYS A 133 10.75 17.13 -33.65
C LYS A 133 11.82 18.09 -34.19
N SER A 134 12.65 17.62 -35.11
CA SER A 134 13.72 18.44 -35.71
C SER A 134 13.13 19.43 -36.72
N LYS A 135 13.75 20.60 -36.88
CA LYS A 135 13.30 21.61 -37.84
C LYS A 135 13.35 21.11 -39.29
N ASN A 136 14.37 20.31 -39.63
CA ASN A 136 14.52 19.73 -40.97
C ASN A 136 13.42 18.69 -41.24
N GLY A 137 13.16 17.79 -40.29
CA GLY A 137 12.09 16.80 -40.43
C GLY A 137 10.71 17.44 -40.56
N MET A 138 10.42 18.45 -39.74
CA MET A 138 9.16 19.21 -39.85
C MET A 138 9.04 19.95 -41.18
N ALA A 139 10.12 20.56 -41.69
CA ALA A 139 10.10 21.23 -42.99
C ALA A 139 9.82 20.27 -44.15
N VAL A 140 10.31 19.02 -44.07
CA VAL A 140 10.02 17.98 -45.07
C VAL A 140 8.56 17.51 -44.96
N LEU A 141 8.07 17.24 -43.75
CA LEU A 141 6.68 16.79 -43.55
C LEU A 141 5.66 17.84 -43.99
N ASP A 142 5.93 19.12 -43.70
CA ASP A 142 5.10 20.26 -44.13
C ASP A 142 5.11 20.44 -45.65
N ALA A 143 6.29 20.43 -46.28
CA ALA A 143 6.42 20.57 -47.73
C ALA A 143 5.75 19.43 -48.51
N LEU A 144 5.66 18.24 -47.90
CA LEU A 144 4.93 17.07 -48.41
C LEU A 144 3.45 17.06 -48.00
N GLU A 145 2.93 18.12 -47.38
CA GLU A 145 1.54 18.27 -46.96
C GLU A 145 1.05 17.16 -46.01
N LEU A 146 1.96 16.57 -45.22
CA LEU A 146 1.67 15.44 -44.32
C LEU A 146 1.23 15.86 -42.91
N LEU A 147 1.09 17.17 -42.67
CA LEU A 147 0.79 17.74 -41.36
C LEU A 147 -0.56 18.47 -41.35
N ASP A 148 -1.31 18.28 -40.28
CA ASP A 148 -2.42 19.15 -39.87
C ASP A 148 -2.03 19.78 -38.53
N ALA A 149 -1.66 21.05 -38.58
CA ALA A 149 -0.90 21.77 -37.55
C ALA A 149 0.39 21.01 -37.16
N ASP A 150 0.32 20.18 -36.12
CA ASP A 150 1.45 19.48 -35.51
C ASP A 150 1.30 17.95 -35.53
N ARG A 151 0.23 17.45 -36.14
CA ARG A 151 -0.13 16.03 -36.21
C ARG A 151 0.05 15.49 -37.63
N ILE A 152 0.56 14.28 -37.74
CA ILE A 152 0.70 13.57 -39.02
C ILE A 152 -0.68 13.19 -39.52
N LYS A 153 -1.04 13.69 -40.71
CA LYS A 153 -2.33 13.46 -41.36
C LYS A 153 -2.14 13.32 -42.88
N PRO A 154 -1.81 12.10 -43.36
CA PRO A 154 -1.45 11.90 -44.77
C PRO A 154 -2.62 12.09 -45.74
N GLY A 155 -3.88 11.93 -45.32
CA GLY A 155 -5.04 11.98 -46.23
C GLY A 155 -5.24 13.31 -46.99
N ASP A 156 -4.71 14.41 -46.46
CA ASP A 156 -4.79 15.74 -47.09
C ASP A 156 -3.60 16.04 -48.01
N SER A 157 -2.58 15.17 -48.04
CA SER A 157 -1.40 15.33 -48.90
C SER A 157 -1.69 14.93 -50.34
N ARG A 158 -1.39 15.81 -51.30
CA ARG A 158 -1.44 15.44 -52.73
C ARG A 158 -0.52 14.26 -53.07
N TYR A 159 0.61 14.17 -52.37
CA TYR A 159 1.62 13.13 -52.59
C TYR A 159 1.12 11.78 -52.09
N ALA A 160 0.52 11.74 -50.89
CA ALA A 160 -0.07 10.53 -50.33
C ALA A 160 -1.26 10.03 -51.17
N ARG A 161 -2.14 10.94 -51.62
CA ARG A 161 -3.26 10.58 -52.50
C ARG A 161 -2.80 9.91 -53.78
N HIS A 162 -1.74 10.41 -54.42
CA HIS A 162 -1.21 9.75 -55.62
C HIS A 162 -0.81 8.30 -55.36
N VAL A 163 -0.11 8.01 -54.26
CA VAL A 163 0.26 6.63 -53.90
C VAL A 163 -0.98 5.77 -53.69
N LEU A 164 -1.98 6.29 -52.97
CA LEU A 164 -3.24 5.58 -52.71
C LEU A 164 -4.05 5.36 -53.98
N ASP A 165 -4.07 6.31 -54.91
CA ASP A 165 -4.75 6.20 -56.21
C ASP A 165 -4.10 5.12 -57.08
N GLU A 166 -2.76 5.07 -57.14
CA GLU A 166 -2.03 4.03 -57.88
C GLU A 166 -2.24 2.64 -57.27
N LEU A 167 -2.23 2.53 -55.93
CA LEU A 167 -2.57 1.27 -55.24
C LEU A 167 -4.06 0.93 -55.38
N GLY A 168 -4.92 1.94 -55.51
CA GLY A 168 -6.36 1.84 -55.72
C GLY A 168 -6.72 1.15 -57.03
N LYS A 169 -5.93 1.40 -58.08
CA LYS A 169 -6.06 0.74 -59.40
C LYS A 169 -5.73 -0.75 -59.37
N LYS A 170 -5.08 -1.25 -58.32
CA LYS A 170 -4.75 -2.67 -58.16
C LYS A 170 -5.91 -3.46 -57.53
N PRO A 171 -6.15 -4.72 -57.93
CA PRO A 171 -7.02 -5.64 -57.21
C PRO A 171 -6.57 -5.83 -55.74
N GLN A 172 -7.51 -6.23 -54.87
CA GLN A 172 -7.30 -6.32 -53.41
C GLN A 172 -6.07 -7.15 -52.98
N ASN A 173 -5.66 -8.14 -53.76
CA ASN A 173 -4.53 -9.04 -53.46
C ASN A 173 -3.28 -8.75 -54.30
N GLN A 174 -3.23 -7.62 -54.99
CA GLN A 174 -2.07 -7.20 -55.76
C GLN A 174 -1.31 -6.09 -55.06
N VAL A 175 0.00 -6.08 -55.30
CA VAL A 175 0.94 -5.12 -54.72
C VAL A 175 1.29 -4.05 -55.76
N LEU A 176 1.65 -2.85 -55.30
CA LEU A 176 2.20 -1.79 -56.14
C LEU A 176 3.73 -1.78 -56.00
N ASN A 177 4.44 -2.15 -57.06
CA ASN A 177 5.89 -2.28 -57.03
C ASN A 177 6.59 -0.91 -57.11
N ARG A 178 7.81 -0.82 -56.56
CA ARG A 178 8.61 0.41 -56.63
C ARG A 178 8.77 0.93 -58.06
N SER A 179 9.02 0.04 -59.03
CA SER A 179 9.22 0.40 -60.44
C SER A 179 7.98 1.03 -61.11
N GLU A 180 6.83 0.97 -60.45
CA GLU A 180 5.60 1.60 -60.91
C GLU A 180 5.49 3.06 -60.44
N LEU A 181 6.19 3.43 -59.37
CA LEU A 181 6.26 4.79 -58.83
C LEU A 181 7.56 5.50 -59.20
N VAL A 182 8.67 4.77 -59.26
CA VAL A 182 10.02 5.30 -59.48
C VAL A 182 10.60 4.82 -60.80
N ARG A 183 11.10 5.75 -61.61
CA ARG A 183 11.80 5.48 -62.88
C ARG A 183 13.09 6.27 -62.99
N GLU A 184 14.05 5.70 -63.70
CA GLU A 184 15.33 6.33 -63.99
C GLU A 184 15.20 7.27 -65.20
N GLU A 185 15.64 8.52 -65.05
CA GLU A 185 15.80 9.49 -66.14
C GLU A 185 17.22 10.03 -66.12
N SER A 186 17.98 9.81 -67.20
CA SER A 186 19.38 10.27 -67.31
C SER A 186 20.25 9.91 -66.09
N THR A 187 20.21 8.63 -65.69
CA THR A 187 20.92 8.04 -64.54
C THR A 187 20.48 8.49 -63.14
N ILE A 188 19.36 9.20 -63.03
CA ILE A 188 18.78 9.64 -61.75
C ILE A 188 17.38 9.05 -61.59
N ASP A 189 17.14 8.41 -60.45
CA ASP A 189 15.80 7.90 -60.09
C ASP A 189 14.89 9.04 -59.63
N TYR A 190 13.67 9.05 -60.18
CA TYR A 190 12.62 9.97 -59.79
C TYR A 190 11.32 9.23 -59.50
N TRP A 191 10.61 9.68 -58.46
CA TRP A 191 9.17 9.47 -58.36
C TRP A 191 8.49 10.20 -59.52
N THR A 192 8.07 9.45 -60.53
CA THR A 192 7.83 9.95 -61.89
C THR A 192 6.76 11.04 -61.93
N ARG A 193 5.67 10.93 -61.16
CA ARG A 193 4.57 11.90 -61.19
C ARG A 193 5.00 13.31 -60.78
N PHE A 194 5.91 13.42 -59.80
CA PHE A 194 6.32 14.69 -59.21
C PHE A 194 7.75 15.09 -59.57
N ARG A 195 8.47 14.22 -60.28
CA ARG A 195 9.92 14.33 -60.51
C ARG A 195 10.69 14.57 -59.20
N LEU A 196 10.27 13.89 -58.15
CA LEU A 196 10.78 14.05 -56.80
C LEU A 196 11.76 12.92 -56.46
N GLU A 197 12.71 13.16 -55.58
CA GLU A 197 13.67 12.13 -55.21
C GLU A 197 13.03 11.01 -54.37
N PRO A 198 13.42 9.74 -54.57
CA PRO A 198 12.82 8.59 -53.90
C PRO A 198 12.84 8.67 -52.36
N GLU A 199 13.80 9.38 -51.78
CA GLU A 199 13.88 9.63 -50.33
C GLU A 199 12.57 10.25 -49.79
N PHE A 200 11.99 11.21 -50.50
CA PHE A 200 10.74 11.85 -50.08
C PHE A 200 9.52 10.97 -50.31
N LEU A 201 9.55 10.09 -51.32
CA LEU A 201 8.51 9.07 -51.48
C LEU A 201 8.47 8.17 -50.23
N VAL A 202 9.62 7.74 -49.71
CA VAL A 202 9.68 6.93 -48.48
C VAL A 202 9.03 7.64 -47.29
N VAL A 203 9.20 8.97 -47.15
CA VAL A 203 8.53 9.75 -46.09
C VAL A 203 7.01 9.67 -46.22
N VAL A 204 6.49 9.81 -47.45
CA VAL A 204 5.05 9.67 -47.73
C VAL A 204 4.56 8.25 -47.41
N LEU A 205 5.32 7.22 -47.81
CA LEU A 205 4.98 5.83 -47.50
C LEU A 205 4.97 5.57 -45.98
N ALA A 206 5.93 6.13 -45.24
CA ALA A 206 5.98 6.02 -43.79
C ALA A 206 4.75 6.66 -43.13
N ALA A 207 4.32 7.83 -43.61
CA ALA A 207 3.12 8.49 -43.11
C ALA A 207 1.84 7.66 -43.38
N LEU A 208 1.74 7.04 -44.56
CA LEU A 208 0.64 6.12 -44.90
C LEU A 208 0.66 4.83 -44.06
N VAL A 209 1.83 4.29 -43.74
CA VAL A 209 1.97 3.15 -42.81
C VAL A 209 1.55 3.56 -41.40
N HIS A 210 1.94 4.76 -40.93
CA HIS A 210 1.47 5.31 -39.67
C HIS A 210 -0.06 5.45 -39.64
N GLY A 211 -0.67 5.87 -40.75
CA GLY A 211 -2.12 5.90 -40.95
C GLY A 211 -2.80 4.53 -41.08
N SER A 212 -2.04 3.43 -41.09
CA SER A 212 -2.54 2.06 -41.35
C SER A 212 -3.27 1.93 -42.69
N GLU A 213 -2.84 2.69 -43.70
CA GLU A 213 -3.42 2.74 -45.05
C GLU A 213 -2.68 1.83 -46.03
N ILE A 214 -1.39 1.56 -45.77
CA ILE A 214 -0.55 0.63 -46.56
C ILE A 214 0.34 -0.22 -45.64
N VAL A 215 0.91 -1.28 -46.21
CA VAL A 215 2.02 -2.05 -45.64
C VAL A 215 3.20 -1.98 -46.61
N LEU A 216 4.40 -1.70 -46.10
CA LEU A 216 5.62 -1.55 -46.89
C LEU A 216 6.48 -2.82 -46.83
N SER A 217 6.91 -3.34 -47.97
CA SER A 217 7.87 -4.45 -48.05
C SER A 217 9.25 -3.95 -48.49
N VAL A 218 10.25 -4.14 -47.63
CA VAL A 218 11.65 -3.80 -47.89
C VAL A 218 12.48 -5.09 -48.00
N ARG A 219 13.62 -5.06 -48.70
CA ARG A 219 14.51 -6.22 -48.81
C ARG A 219 15.19 -6.49 -47.47
N GLY A 220 15.31 -7.76 -47.08
CA GLY A 220 16.05 -8.15 -45.88
C GLY A 220 15.35 -7.84 -44.54
N THR A 221 14.18 -7.20 -44.54
CA THR A 221 13.42 -6.86 -43.33
C THR A 221 12.00 -7.46 -43.36
N PRO A 222 11.39 -7.71 -42.18
CA PRO A 222 9.96 -7.98 -42.10
C PRO A 222 9.14 -6.84 -42.71
N LYS A 223 7.92 -7.14 -43.17
CA LYS A 223 6.98 -6.12 -43.67
C LYS A 223 6.74 -5.08 -42.58
N ILE A 224 6.76 -3.81 -42.97
CA ILE A 224 6.57 -2.66 -42.08
C ILE A 224 5.12 -2.22 -42.18
N ASP A 225 4.36 -2.47 -41.12
CA ASP A 225 3.00 -1.97 -40.91
C ASP A 225 2.95 -1.05 -39.69
N ALA A 226 1.76 -0.58 -39.31
CA ALA A 226 1.60 0.34 -38.17
C ALA A 226 2.11 -0.23 -36.83
N SER A 227 2.22 -1.55 -36.67
CA SER A 227 2.76 -2.18 -35.47
C SER A 227 4.29 -2.20 -35.43
N ALA A 228 4.94 -2.06 -36.59
CA ALA A 228 6.38 -2.01 -36.77
C ALA A 228 6.87 -0.62 -37.24
N ILE A 229 6.13 0.45 -36.91
CA ILE A 229 6.42 1.83 -37.37
C ILE A 229 7.81 2.32 -36.92
N ASP A 230 8.32 1.77 -35.81
CA ASP A 230 9.65 2.06 -35.28
C ASP A 230 10.80 1.64 -36.23
N GLN A 231 10.52 0.74 -37.19
CA GLN A 231 11.50 0.29 -38.18
C GLN A 231 11.97 1.44 -39.10
N PHE A 232 11.15 2.46 -39.36
CA PHE A 232 11.54 3.62 -40.17
C PHE A 232 12.69 4.42 -39.55
N GLY A 233 12.91 4.32 -38.24
CA GLY A 233 14.07 4.92 -37.56
C GLY A 233 15.31 4.03 -37.48
N LYS A 234 15.21 2.76 -37.89
CA LYS A 234 16.22 1.72 -37.69
C LYS A 234 16.81 1.16 -38.97
N VAL A 235 16.01 1.08 -40.04
CA VAL A 235 16.44 0.60 -41.35
C VAL A 235 17.25 1.68 -42.07
N ASP A 236 18.26 1.28 -42.83
CA ASP A 236 19.07 2.20 -43.62
C ASP A 236 18.24 2.89 -44.71
N LEU A 237 18.55 4.16 -45.00
CA LEU A 237 17.79 4.94 -45.98
C LEU A 237 17.90 4.34 -47.39
N ASP A 238 19.06 3.77 -47.76
CA ASP A 238 19.24 3.16 -49.08
C ASP A 238 18.36 1.93 -49.24
N ASP A 239 18.17 1.14 -48.18
CA ASP A 239 17.26 0.00 -48.18
C ASP A 239 15.79 0.44 -48.28
N LEU A 240 15.41 1.49 -47.54
CA LEU A 240 14.06 2.05 -47.58
C LEU A 240 13.72 2.62 -48.97
N VAL A 241 14.66 3.35 -49.59
CA VAL A 241 14.52 3.87 -50.95
C VAL A 241 14.40 2.74 -51.97
N ASN A 242 15.07 1.61 -51.74
CA ASN A 242 15.03 0.40 -52.58
C ASN A 242 13.96 -0.62 -52.14
N PHE A 243 12.84 -0.15 -51.57
CA PHE A 243 11.71 -1.00 -51.21
C PHE A 243 11.20 -1.85 -52.39
N LYS A 244 10.60 -3.01 -52.09
CA LYS A 244 10.07 -3.94 -53.12
C LYS A 244 8.73 -3.44 -53.66
N HIS A 245 7.76 -3.32 -52.76
CA HIS A 245 6.38 -2.96 -53.09
C HIS A 245 5.65 -2.47 -51.84
N ILE A 246 4.49 -1.86 -52.07
CA ILE A 246 3.47 -1.60 -51.05
C ILE A 246 2.23 -2.43 -51.32
N GLU A 247 1.48 -2.76 -50.28
CA GLU A 247 0.24 -3.53 -50.37
C GLU A 247 -0.84 -2.98 -49.44
N ARG A 248 -2.09 -3.40 -49.66
CA ARG A 248 -3.20 -3.03 -48.79
C ARG A 248 -3.07 -3.74 -47.43
N PRO A 249 -3.36 -3.06 -46.31
CA PRO A 249 -3.44 -3.69 -45.00
C PRO A 249 -4.49 -4.80 -44.98
N LYS A 250 -4.28 -5.81 -44.14
CA LYS A 250 -5.26 -6.87 -43.94
C LYS A 250 -6.58 -6.29 -43.40
N ASP A 251 -7.68 -6.92 -43.78
CA ASP A 251 -8.97 -6.64 -43.16
C ASP A 251 -8.93 -7.01 -41.68
N LEU A 252 -9.70 -6.26 -40.89
CA LEU A 252 -9.83 -6.49 -39.47
C LEU A 252 -10.43 -7.90 -39.24
N PRO A 253 -9.84 -8.77 -38.39
CA PRO A 253 -10.39 -10.09 -38.11
C PRO A 253 -11.64 -9.98 -37.22
N ILE A 254 -12.77 -9.59 -37.82
CA ILE A 254 -14.02 -9.30 -37.11
C ILE A 254 -14.51 -10.50 -36.29
N GLY A 255 -14.42 -11.73 -36.81
CA GLY A 255 -14.85 -12.95 -36.10
C GLY A 255 -14.15 -13.12 -34.74
N PRO A 256 -12.80 -13.27 -34.72
CA PRO A 256 -12.03 -13.35 -33.49
C PRO A 256 -12.26 -12.15 -32.55
N LEU A 257 -12.31 -10.92 -33.06
CA LEU A 257 -12.50 -9.76 -32.19
C LEU A 257 -13.89 -9.70 -31.57
N LYS A 258 -14.94 -10.14 -32.27
CA LYS A 258 -16.28 -10.29 -31.68
C LYS A 258 -16.27 -11.31 -30.54
N GLU A 259 -15.63 -12.46 -30.74
CA GLU A 259 -15.48 -13.49 -29.69
C GLU A 259 -14.72 -12.94 -28.47
N LEU A 260 -13.66 -12.15 -28.68
CA LEU A 260 -12.94 -11.49 -27.58
C LEU A 260 -13.83 -10.52 -26.80
N PHE A 261 -14.60 -9.69 -27.52
CA PHE A 261 -15.50 -8.74 -26.88
C PHE A 261 -16.58 -9.47 -26.09
N ALA A 262 -17.18 -10.52 -26.66
CA ALA A 262 -18.16 -11.36 -25.96
C ALA A 262 -17.57 -12.02 -24.70
N LEU A 263 -16.36 -12.57 -24.79
CA LEU A 263 -15.65 -13.19 -23.65
C LEU A 263 -15.44 -12.20 -22.49
N LEU A 264 -15.09 -10.95 -22.82
CA LEU A 264 -14.86 -9.89 -21.85
C LEU A 264 -16.13 -9.18 -21.39
N GLY A 265 -17.31 -9.53 -21.94
CA GLY A 265 -18.58 -8.87 -21.65
C GLY A 265 -18.69 -7.46 -22.24
N LEU A 266 -17.92 -7.17 -23.29
CA LEU A 266 -17.96 -5.91 -24.03
C LEU A 266 -18.98 -5.98 -25.20
N PRO A 267 -19.64 -4.88 -25.57
CA PRO A 267 -20.60 -4.91 -26.68
C PRO A 267 -19.92 -5.19 -28.04
N GLU A 268 -20.29 -6.30 -28.69
CA GLU A 268 -19.74 -6.71 -29.99
C GLU A 268 -19.95 -5.66 -31.11
N GLY A 269 -21.01 -4.87 -31.03
CA GLY A 269 -21.33 -3.83 -32.02
C GLY A 269 -20.23 -2.76 -32.14
N LEU A 270 -19.42 -2.55 -31.10
CA LEU A 270 -18.35 -1.56 -31.09
C LEU A 270 -17.25 -1.86 -32.11
N ILE A 271 -16.94 -3.13 -32.36
CA ILE A 271 -15.87 -3.51 -33.29
C ILE A 271 -16.37 -3.72 -34.72
N VAL A 272 -17.66 -4.05 -34.87
CA VAL A 272 -18.31 -4.24 -36.17
C VAL A 272 -18.46 -2.91 -36.90
N ASP A 273 -18.92 -1.86 -36.21
CA ASP A 273 -19.08 -0.52 -36.78
C ASP A 273 -17.72 0.15 -37.04
N PRO A 274 -17.36 0.45 -38.31
CA PRO A 274 -16.11 1.11 -38.65
C PRO A 274 -15.85 2.41 -37.90
N ASN A 275 -16.90 3.18 -37.56
CA ASN A 275 -16.77 4.47 -36.89
C ASN A 275 -16.40 4.34 -35.40
N ASN A 276 -16.67 3.17 -34.80
CA ASN A 276 -16.48 2.94 -33.37
C ASN A 276 -15.19 2.19 -33.04
N ARG A 277 -14.44 1.71 -34.03
CA ARG A 277 -13.29 0.81 -33.82
C ARG A 277 -12.18 1.39 -32.95
N GLU A 278 -11.95 2.71 -33.03
CA GLU A 278 -10.95 3.36 -32.18
C GLU A 278 -11.42 3.40 -30.71
N GLY A 279 -12.69 3.74 -30.47
CA GLY A 279 -13.31 3.65 -29.15
C GLY A 279 -13.37 2.20 -28.63
N ALA A 280 -13.58 1.22 -29.52
CA ALA A 280 -13.56 -0.20 -29.20
C ALA A 280 -12.19 -0.64 -28.69
N ALA A 281 -11.11 -0.22 -29.36
CA ALA A 281 -9.75 -0.49 -28.94
C ALA A 281 -9.45 0.12 -27.55
N GLN A 282 -9.84 1.38 -27.32
CA GLN A 282 -9.68 2.03 -26.02
C GLN A 282 -10.46 1.33 -24.91
N ARG A 283 -11.71 0.91 -25.19
CA ARG A 283 -12.54 0.19 -24.23
C ARG A 283 -11.96 -1.17 -23.88
N LEU A 284 -11.47 -1.91 -24.88
CA LEU A 284 -10.75 -3.17 -24.68
C LEU A 284 -9.56 -2.97 -23.74
N GLN A 285 -8.73 -1.95 -23.98
CA GLN A 285 -7.56 -1.68 -23.13
C GLN A 285 -7.93 -1.34 -21.69
N SER A 286 -9.00 -0.56 -21.49
CA SER A 286 -9.50 -0.25 -20.15
C SER A 286 -9.97 -1.50 -19.40
N ASP A 287 -10.67 -2.41 -20.08
CA ASP A 287 -11.18 -3.65 -19.49
C ASP A 287 -10.03 -4.63 -19.18
N VAL A 288 -9.09 -4.78 -20.12
CA VAL A 288 -7.86 -5.57 -19.95
C VAL A 288 -7.08 -5.08 -18.72
N ALA A 289 -6.84 -3.78 -18.58
CA ALA A 289 -6.12 -3.22 -17.45
C ALA A 289 -6.82 -3.49 -16.10
N ALA A 290 -8.15 -3.35 -16.06
CA ALA A 290 -8.94 -3.64 -14.86
C ALA A 290 -8.84 -5.13 -14.46
N ARG A 291 -9.02 -6.03 -15.42
CA ARG A 291 -8.95 -7.49 -15.18
C ARG A 291 -7.56 -7.97 -14.80
N VAL A 292 -6.50 -7.40 -15.37
CA VAL A 292 -5.11 -7.72 -14.96
C VAL A 292 -4.89 -7.35 -13.48
N LYS A 293 -5.39 -6.18 -13.04
CA LYS A 293 -5.31 -5.78 -11.62
C LYS A 293 -6.09 -6.74 -10.71
N GLU A 294 -7.27 -7.16 -11.13
CA GLU A 294 -8.07 -8.16 -10.41
C GLU A 294 -7.36 -9.51 -10.31
N LEU A 295 -6.76 -9.99 -11.41
CA LEU A 295 -5.98 -11.24 -11.45
C LEU A 295 -4.80 -11.19 -10.47
N VAL A 296 -4.04 -10.10 -10.45
CA VAL A 296 -2.91 -9.93 -9.52
C VAL A 296 -3.41 -9.98 -8.07
N THR A 297 -4.53 -9.33 -7.78
CA THR A 297 -5.12 -9.33 -6.43
C THR A 297 -5.61 -10.72 -6.02
N ALA A 298 -6.28 -11.43 -6.93
CA ALA A 298 -6.78 -12.79 -6.72
C ALA A 298 -5.62 -13.78 -6.52
N GLN A 299 -4.55 -13.69 -7.32
CA GLN A 299 -3.34 -14.51 -7.18
C GLN A 299 -2.67 -14.30 -5.82
N ALA A 300 -2.49 -13.05 -5.40
CA ALA A 300 -1.89 -12.75 -4.09
C ALA A 300 -2.73 -13.35 -2.94
N LYS A 301 -4.06 -13.21 -2.98
CA LYS A 301 -4.95 -13.79 -1.97
C LYS A 301 -4.96 -15.32 -1.97
N LEU A 302 -4.91 -15.93 -3.16
CA LEU A 302 -4.81 -17.38 -3.28
C LEU A 302 -3.49 -17.89 -2.70
N SER A 303 -2.37 -17.20 -2.95
CA SER A 303 -1.06 -17.55 -2.39
C SER A 303 -0.95 -17.38 -0.88
N SER A 304 -1.66 -16.42 -0.29
CA SER A 304 -1.69 -16.24 1.17
C SER A 304 -2.53 -17.29 1.90
N GLY A 305 -3.29 -18.10 1.16
CA GLY A 305 -4.26 -19.04 1.69
C GLY A 305 -5.62 -18.40 1.95
N LEU A 306 -6.69 -19.11 1.58
CA LEU A 306 -8.07 -18.75 1.90
C LEU A 306 -8.50 -19.52 3.15
N VAL A 307 -8.14 -18.96 4.29
CA VAL A 307 -8.44 -19.54 5.61
C VAL A 307 -9.83 -19.12 6.07
N PHE A 308 -10.64 -20.10 6.42
CA PHE A 308 -11.94 -19.91 7.04
C PHE A 308 -12.03 -20.79 8.29
N TRP A 309 -12.38 -20.15 9.42
CA TRP A 309 -12.49 -20.80 10.72
C TRP A 309 -11.30 -21.73 11.05
N GLY A 310 -10.09 -21.22 10.88
CA GLY A 310 -8.83 -21.92 11.17
C GLY A 310 -8.40 -23.01 10.18
N GLN A 311 -9.12 -23.20 9.07
CA GLN A 311 -8.79 -24.21 8.05
C GLN A 311 -8.82 -23.62 6.63
N ASN A 312 -8.00 -24.15 5.73
CA ASN A 312 -8.03 -23.75 4.31
C ASN A 312 -9.29 -24.31 3.63
N ILE A 313 -9.98 -23.46 2.87
CA ILE A 313 -11.18 -23.86 2.10
C ILE A 313 -10.79 -24.71 0.88
N LEU A 314 -9.64 -24.41 0.28
CA LEU A 314 -9.13 -25.08 -0.91
C LEU A 314 -8.05 -26.08 -0.53
N ASN A 315 -8.08 -27.26 -1.16
CA ASN A 315 -6.97 -28.19 -1.08
C ASN A 315 -5.82 -27.80 -2.05
N GLU A 316 -4.67 -28.44 -1.92
CA GLU A 316 -3.47 -28.11 -2.72
C GLU A 316 -3.69 -28.26 -4.23
N ALA A 317 -4.44 -29.28 -4.66
CA ALA A 317 -4.73 -29.49 -6.08
C ALA A 317 -5.61 -28.37 -6.65
N GLU A 318 -6.60 -27.92 -5.88
CA GLU A 318 -7.48 -26.80 -6.22
C GLU A 318 -6.76 -25.46 -6.25
N VAL A 319 -5.83 -25.23 -5.32
CA VAL A 319 -4.98 -24.03 -5.30
C VAL A 319 -4.10 -24.01 -6.55
N LYS A 320 -3.48 -25.14 -6.89
CA LYS A 320 -2.64 -25.27 -8.07
C LYS A 320 -3.43 -25.02 -9.37
N ASP A 321 -4.54 -25.71 -9.57
CA ASP A 321 -5.41 -25.55 -10.75
C ASP A 321 -5.85 -24.09 -10.95
N ARG A 322 -6.28 -23.42 -9.89
CA ARG A 322 -6.67 -22.01 -9.96
C ARG A 322 -5.48 -21.10 -10.23
N THR A 323 -4.34 -21.34 -9.59
CA THR A 323 -3.12 -20.55 -9.83
C THR A 323 -2.71 -20.62 -11.30
N ASP A 324 -2.70 -21.82 -11.89
CA ASP A 324 -2.35 -22.04 -13.29
C ASP A 324 -3.34 -21.35 -14.23
N LYS A 325 -4.65 -21.46 -13.96
CA LYS A 325 -5.71 -20.77 -14.73
C LYS A 325 -5.61 -19.24 -14.64
N LEU A 326 -5.39 -18.68 -13.45
CA LEU A 326 -5.23 -17.24 -13.28
C LEU A 326 -3.94 -16.73 -13.96
N ALA A 327 -2.86 -17.51 -13.93
CA ALA A 327 -1.63 -17.17 -14.64
C ALA A 327 -1.81 -17.19 -16.16
N ALA A 328 -2.52 -18.19 -16.69
CA ALA A 328 -2.86 -18.27 -18.11
C ALA A 328 -3.75 -17.10 -18.56
N ALA A 329 -4.81 -16.77 -17.80
CA ALA A 329 -5.65 -15.60 -18.07
C ALA A 329 -4.85 -14.30 -18.06
N LYS A 330 -3.96 -14.13 -17.07
CA LYS A 330 -3.12 -12.94 -16.94
C LYS A 330 -2.20 -12.78 -18.14
N SER A 331 -1.48 -13.84 -18.51
CA SER A 331 -0.56 -13.82 -19.66
C SER A 331 -1.31 -13.52 -20.97
N PHE A 332 -2.49 -14.09 -21.17
CA PHE A 332 -3.34 -13.78 -22.32
C PHE A 332 -3.73 -12.30 -22.36
N LEU A 333 -4.26 -11.75 -21.27
CA LEU A 333 -4.69 -10.35 -21.19
C LEU A 333 -3.52 -9.36 -21.32
N GLU A 334 -2.36 -9.66 -20.73
CA GLU A 334 -1.15 -8.84 -20.90
C GLU A 334 -0.69 -8.83 -22.36
N GLY A 335 -0.80 -9.96 -23.08
CA GLY A 335 -0.56 -10.03 -24.52
C GLY A 335 -1.46 -9.13 -25.35
N LEU A 336 -2.64 -8.74 -24.84
CA LEU A 336 -3.57 -7.85 -25.53
C LEU A 336 -3.19 -6.36 -25.45
N GLN A 337 -2.24 -5.98 -24.58
CA GLN A 337 -1.89 -4.57 -24.34
C GLN A 337 -1.31 -3.86 -25.58
N ALA A 338 -0.72 -4.62 -26.51
CA ALA A 338 -0.19 -4.08 -27.75
C ALA A 338 -1.28 -3.58 -28.72
N PHE A 339 -2.51 -4.09 -28.63
CA PHE A 339 -3.61 -3.79 -29.57
C PHE A 339 -4.47 -2.61 -29.10
N ASN A 340 -3.86 -1.43 -29.03
CA ASN A 340 -4.46 -0.24 -28.43
C ASN A 340 -5.04 0.79 -29.43
N SER A 341 -5.15 0.44 -30.71
CA SER A 341 -5.83 1.25 -31.74
C SER A 341 -6.52 0.36 -32.78
N ALA A 342 -7.44 0.92 -33.56
CA ALA A 342 -8.14 0.19 -34.62
C ALA A 342 -7.19 -0.40 -35.66
N GLY A 343 -6.10 0.32 -35.97
CA GLY A 343 -5.07 -0.13 -36.91
C GLY A 343 -4.32 -1.35 -36.41
N LYS A 344 -3.93 -1.37 -35.14
CA LYS A 344 -3.19 -2.51 -34.55
C LYS A 344 -4.03 -3.78 -34.44
N LEU A 345 -5.34 -3.65 -34.23
CA LEU A 345 -6.26 -4.80 -34.18
C LEU A 345 -6.33 -5.57 -35.52
N LYS A 346 -5.92 -4.99 -36.65
CA LYS A 346 -5.80 -5.72 -37.94
C LYS A 346 -4.80 -6.88 -37.87
N ASN A 347 -3.83 -6.78 -36.96
CA ASN A 347 -2.80 -7.80 -36.73
C ASN A 347 -3.10 -8.70 -35.53
N PHE A 348 -4.36 -8.74 -35.08
CA PHE A 348 -4.76 -9.55 -33.94
C PHE A 348 -4.43 -11.04 -34.18
N PRO A 349 -3.59 -11.67 -33.34
CA PRO A 349 -2.95 -12.95 -33.66
C PRO A 349 -3.76 -14.16 -33.23
N HIS A 350 -4.84 -13.96 -32.46
CA HIS A 350 -5.60 -15.05 -31.86
C HIS A 350 -6.78 -15.47 -32.73
N THR A 351 -7.01 -16.77 -32.78
CA THR A 351 -8.20 -17.37 -33.40
C THR A 351 -9.37 -17.37 -32.42
N GLU A 352 -10.59 -17.59 -32.92
CA GLU A 352 -11.77 -17.78 -32.05
C GLU A 352 -11.59 -18.96 -31.08
N ALA A 353 -10.87 -20.01 -31.49
CA ALA A 353 -10.60 -21.17 -30.65
C ALA A 353 -9.68 -20.81 -29.46
N ASP A 354 -8.63 -20.01 -29.71
CA ASP A 354 -7.71 -19.54 -28.67
C ASP A 354 -8.46 -18.71 -27.62
N ILE A 355 -9.38 -17.84 -28.07
CA ILE A 355 -10.19 -16.99 -27.21
C ILE A 355 -11.19 -17.82 -26.39
N ARG A 356 -11.91 -18.74 -27.03
CA ARG A 356 -12.83 -19.64 -26.33
C ARG A 356 -12.12 -20.48 -25.26
N GLY A 357 -10.87 -20.86 -25.51
CA GLY A 357 -10.02 -21.55 -24.53
C GLY A 357 -9.80 -20.75 -23.23
N GLN A 358 -9.86 -19.42 -23.27
CA GLN A 358 -9.68 -18.56 -22.09
C GLN A 358 -10.92 -18.46 -21.19
N LYS A 359 -12.09 -18.94 -21.65
CA LYS A 359 -13.34 -18.88 -20.88
C LYS A 359 -13.23 -19.54 -19.52
N ALA A 360 -12.63 -20.73 -19.46
CA ALA A 360 -12.42 -21.44 -18.19
C ALA A 360 -11.43 -20.70 -17.26
N ASN A 361 -10.42 -20.04 -17.84
CA ASN A 361 -9.42 -19.30 -17.08
C ASN A 361 -10.01 -18.04 -16.44
N LEU A 362 -10.83 -17.29 -17.19
CA LEU A 362 -11.54 -16.12 -16.66
C LEU A 362 -12.68 -16.48 -15.70
N ALA A 363 -13.36 -17.61 -15.91
CA ALA A 363 -14.33 -18.12 -14.96
C ALA A 363 -13.68 -18.45 -13.59
N ALA A 364 -12.46 -18.98 -13.59
CA ALA A 364 -11.71 -19.23 -12.35
C ALA A 364 -11.41 -17.94 -11.56
N LEU A 365 -11.22 -16.79 -12.22
CA LEU A 365 -11.10 -15.49 -11.54
C LEU A 365 -12.38 -15.15 -10.77
N ALA A 366 -13.54 -15.28 -11.42
CA ALA A 366 -14.83 -15.01 -10.79
C ALA A 366 -15.05 -15.92 -9.57
N GLU A 367 -14.79 -17.23 -9.71
CA GLU A 367 -14.88 -18.18 -8.60
C GLU A 367 -13.97 -17.81 -7.41
N VAL A 368 -12.72 -17.40 -7.68
CA VAL A 368 -11.77 -17.00 -6.63
C VAL A 368 -12.24 -15.71 -5.95
N GLN A 369 -12.74 -14.74 -6.71
CA GLN A 369 -13.28 -13.50 -6.16
C GLN A 369 -14.51 -13.76 -5.28
N GLU A 370 -15.41 -14.67 -5.68
CA GLU A 370 -16.56 -15.09 -4.86
C GLU A 370 -16.11 -15.75 -3.55
N LEU A 371 -15.09 -16.60 -3.59
CA LEU A 371 -14.54 -17.23 -2.38
C LEU A 371 -13.86 -16.21 -1.45
N ILE A 372 -13.08 -15.28 -1.99
CA ILE A 372 -12.47 -14.19 -1.22
C ILE A 372 -13.56 -13.37 -0.53
N LYS A 373 -14.62 -13.02 -1.27
CA LYS A 373 -15.76 -12.29 -0.73
C LYS A 373 -16.44 -13.07 0.39
N LEU A 374 -16.74 -14.36 0.16
CA LEU A 374 -17.35 -15.23 1.17
C LEU A 374 -16.54 -15.23 2.46
N VAL A 375 -15.23 -15.45 2.40
CA VAL A 375 -14.34 -15.47 3.58
C VAL A 375 -14.34 -14.14 4.31
N ASN A 376 -14.25 -13.03 3.58
CA ASN A 376 -14.23 -11.70 4.19
C ASN A 376 -15.56 -11.35 4.87
N ASP A 377 -16.69 -11.71 4.25
CA ASP A 377 -18.03 -11.38 4.76
C ASP A 377 -18.32 -12.09 6.10
N VAL A 378 -17.82 -13.32 6.29
CA VAL A 378 -18.07 -14.14 7.48
C VAL A 378 -16.90 -14.18 8.48
N GLY A 379 -15.72 -13.74 8.07
CA GLY A 379 -14.48 -13.75 8.87
C GLY A 379 -14.67 -13.16 10.28
N PRO A 380 -15.25 -11.96 10.43
CA PRO A 380 -15.50 -11.35 11.74
C PRO A 380 -16.38 -12.22 12.66
N GLN A 381 -17.39 -12.90 12.10
CA GLN A 381 -18.27 -13.78 12.88
C GLN A 381 -17.54 -15.05 13.31
N THR A 382 -16.74 -15.66 12.44
CA THR A 382 -15.96 -16.85 12.81
C THR A 382 -14.88 -16.55 13.85
N GLY A 383 -14.18 -15.41 13.75
CA GLY A 383 -13.19 -15.00 14.76
C GLY A 383 -13.83 -14.67 16.11
N TYR A 384 -15.02 -14.06 16.10
CA TYR A 384 -15.82 -13.87 17.30
C TYR A 384 -16.17 -15.22 17.96
N LEU A 385 -16.67 -16.18 17.18
CA LEU A 385 -17.08 -17.50 17.68
C LEU A 385 -15.92 -18.34 18.19
N GLU A 386 -14.75 -18.26 17.55
CA GLU A 386 -13.53 -18.94 18.01
C GLU A 386 -13.08 -18.43 19.39
N THR A 387 -13.09 -17.11 19.57
CA THR A 387 -12.78 -16.51 20.87
C THR A 387 -13.86 -16.84 21.91
N ALA A 388 -15.13 -16.77 21.52
CA ALA A 388 -16.27 -17.14 22.36
C ALA A 388 -16.19 -18.59 22.86
N GLU A 389 -15.80 -19.54 22.00
CA GLU A 389 -15.59 -20.94 22.35
C GLU A 389 -14.52 -21.11 23.42
N ALA A 390 -13.40 -20.38 23.31
CA ALA A 390 -12.29 -20.43 24.25
C ALA A 390 -12.61 -19.79 25.62
N VAL A 391 -13.61 -18.92 25.68
CA VAL A 391 -13.99 -18.14 26.87
C VAL A 391 -14.97 -18.88 27.77
N LEU A 392 -15.75 -19.84 27.24
CA LEU A 392 -16.65 -20.66 28.04
C LEU A 392 -15.96 -21.89 28.67
N PRO A 393 -16.48 -22.41 29.80
CA PRO A 393 -15.99 -23.65 30.41
C PRO A 393 -15.94 -24.81 29.41
N ALA A 394 -14.95 -25.70 29.55
CA ALA A 394 -14.67 -26.76 28.59
C ALA A 394 -15.81 -27.76 28.36
N ASP A 395 -16.66 -27.93 29.36
CA ASP A 395 -17.81 -28.84 29.38
C ASP A 395 -19.14 -28.12 29.15
N HIS A 396 -19.11 -26.85 28.72
CA HIS A 396 -20.32 -26.10 28.43
C HIS A 396 -20.96 -26.56 27.11
N ALA A 397 -22.24 -26.96 27.14
CA ALA A 397 -22.96 -27.54 25.99
C ALA A 397 -22.98 -26.67 24.71
N TRP A 398 -22.88 -25.34 24.85
CA TRP A 398 -22.76 -24.46 23.68
C TRP A 398 -21.47 -24.72 22.87
N ARG A 399 -20.38 -25.13 23.50
CA ARG A 399 -19.12 -25.45 22.80
C ARG A 399 -19.28 -26.64 21.88
N ASP A 400 -20.03 -27.67 22.30
CA ASP A 400 -20.30 -28.83 21.46
C ASP A 400 -21.15 -28.44 20.24
N LYS A 401 -22.17 -27.60 20.43
CA LYS A 401 -22.96 -27.04 19.31
C LYS A 401 -22.11 -26.28 18.29
N VAL A 402 -21.14 -25.48 18.76
CA VAL A 402 -20.22 -24.74 17.87
C VAL A 402 -19.31 -25.69 17.11
N LYS A 403 -18.78 -26.72 17.77
CA LYS A 403 -17.93 -27.73 17.13
C LYS A 403 -18.69 -28.51 16.06
N ASP A 404 -19.93 -28.93 16.35
CA ASP A 404 -20.79 -29.64 15.39
C ASP A 404 -21.12 -28.75 14.19
N ALA A 405 -21.54 -27.50 14.45
CA ALA A 405 -21.82 -26.54 13.39
C ALA A 405 -20.59 -26.23 12.54
N ARG A 406 -19.41 -26.07 13.16
CA ARG A 406 -18.14 -25.89 12.46
C ARG A 406 -17.83 -27.09 11.59
N ALA A 407 -17.96 -28.31 12.08
CA ALA A 407 -17.71 -29.53 11.30
C ALA A 407 -18.63 -29.62 10.08
N ASP A 408 -19.93 -29.33 10.24
CA ASP A 408 -20.90 -29.39 9.14
C ASP A 408 -20.73 -28.26 8.13
N ILE A 409 -20.41 -27.05 8.58
CA ILE A 409 -20.07 -25.94 7.69
C ILE A 409 -18.78 -26.26 6.93
N MET A 410 -17.75 -26.80 7.59
CA MET A 410 -16.48 -27.13 6.95
C MET A 410 -16.65 -28.18 5.84
N LYS A 411 -17.49 -29.21 6.05
CA LYS A 411 -17.83 -30.20 5.00
C LYS A 411 -18.45 -29.56 3.76
N LYS A 412 -19.28 -28.52 3.93
CA LYS A 412 -19.95 -27.83 2.82
C LYS A 412 -19.04 -26.80 2.14
N VAL A 413 -18.30 -26.00 2.91
CA VAL A 413 -17.46 -24.92 2.35
C VAL A 413 -16.25 -25.45 1.59
N THR A 414 -15.70 -26.60 1.99
CA THR A 414 -14.58 -27.25 1.29
C THR A 414 -15.03 -28.04 0.06
N SER A 415 -16.32 -28.31 -0.09
CA SER A 415 -16.87 -29.00 -1.25
C SER A 415 -17.15 -28.00 -2.39
N PRO A 416 -16.54 -28.16 -3.57
CA PRO A 416 -16.81 -27.30 -4.72
C PRO A 416 -18.29 -27.26 -5.10
N LYS A 417 -19.02 -28.37 -4.90
CA LYS A 417 -20.44 -28.51 -5.21
C LYS A 417 -21.34 -27.65 -4.31
N HIS A 418 -20.94 -27.44 -3.05
CA HIS A 418 -21.80 -26.81 -2.03
C HIS A 418 -21.39 -25.35 -1.75
N ARG A 419 -20.11 -25.01 -1.82
CA ARG A 419 -19.63 -23.68 -1.44
C ARG A 419 -20.10 -22.53 -2.35
N GLY A 420 -20.43 -22.84 -3.61
CA GLY A 420 -20.99 -21.89 -4.57
C GLY A 420 -22.52 -21.79 -4.52
N ASP A 421 -23.21 -22.58 -3.68
CA ASP A 421 -24.67 -22.56 -3.60
C ASP A 421 -25.16 -21.32 -2.83
N PRO A 422 -25.98 -20.43 -3.45
CA PRO A 422 -26.54 -19.27 -2.76
C PRO A 422 -27.39 -19.63 -1.53
N ALA A 423 -28.00 -20.82 -1.50
CA ALA A 423 -28.73 -21.29 -0.32
C ALA A 423 -27.78 -21.57 0.85
N PHE A 424 -26.66 -22.23 0.59
CA PHE A 424 -25.62 -22.47 1.60
C PHE A 424 -25.06 -21.17 2.16
N GLN A 425 -24.77 -20.17 1.32
CA GLN A 425 -24.23 -18.89 1.78
C GLN A 425 -25.19 -18.14 2.71
N ARG A 426 -26.50 -18.17 2.43
CA ARG A 426 -27.53 -17.60 3.32
C ARG A 426 -27.63 -18.38 4.64
N ASP A 427 -27.65 -19.70 4.57
CA ASP A 427 -27.72 -20.56 5.77
C ASP A 427 -26.48 -20.43 6.65
N LEU A 428 -25.30 -20.22 6.06
CA LEU A 428 -24.05 -19.97 6.76
C LEU A 428 -24.16 -18.71 7.62
N GLY A 429 -24.52 -17.57 7.03
CA GLY A 429 -24.65 -16.31 7.77
C GLY A 429 -25.69 -16.39 8.89
N ARG A 430 -26.81 -17.08 8.65
CA ARG A 430 -27.83 -17.35 9.69
C ARG A 430 -27.27 -18.20 10.83
N THR A 431 -26.62 -19.31 10.51
CA THR A 431 -26.05 -20.23 11.51
C THR A 431 -25.03 -19.54 12.41
N LEU A 432 -24.12 -18.75 11.83
CA LEU A 432 -23.12 -17.99 12.60
C LEU A 432 -23.77 -16.94 13.51
N SER A 433 -24.82 -16.27 13.02
CA SER A 433 -25.58 -15.28 13.79
C SER A 433 -26.35 -15.93 14.95
N ASP A 434 -26.97 -17.08 14.71
CA ASP A 434 -27.71 -17.84 15.72
C ASP A 434 -26.75 -18.36 16.82
N LEU A 435 -25.58 -18.87 16.45
CA LEU A 435 -24.55 -19.28 17.41
C LEU A 435 -24.07 -18.10 18.26
N LYS A 436 -23.82 -16.94 17.63
CA LYS A 436 -23.42 -15.71 18.33
C LYS A 436 -24.48 -15.24 19.32
N ASN A 437 -25.75 -15.26 18.93
CA ASN A 437 -26.85 -14.86 19.81
C ASN A 437 -27.02 -15.83 21.00
N GLN A 438 -26.92 -17.13 20.76
CA GLN A 438 -26.92 -18.14 21.82
C GLN A 438 -25.74 -17.94 22.78
N TYR A 439 -24.55 -17.64 22.26
CA TYR A 439 -23.39 -17.33 23.10
C TYR A 439 -23.66 -16.18 24.04
N LYS A 440 -24.18 -15.05 23.53
CA LYS A 440 -24.45 -13.86 24.35
C LYS A 440 -25.40 -14.19 25.50
N GLU A 441 -26.43 -14.99 25.24
CA GLU A 441 -27.38 -15.42 26.26
C GLU A 441 -26.71 -16.26 27.35
N GLU A 442 -25.92 -17.27 26.95
CA GLU A 442 -25.23 -18.14 27.90
C GLU A 442 -24.14 -17.40 28.68
N TYR A 443 -23.37 -16.53 28.01
CA TYR A 443 -22.36 -15.69 28.65
C TYR A 443 -22.97 -14.78 29.71
N ILE A 444 -24.09 -14.11 29.41
CA ILE A 444 -24.80 -13.24 30.37
C ILE A 444 -25.32 -14.05 31.57
N LYS A 445 -25.86 -15.26 31.35
CA LYS A 445 -26.28 -16.14 32.45
C LYS A 445 -25.12 -16.51 33.37
N LEU A 446 -23.97 -16.88 32.80
CA LEU A 446 -22.75 -17.20 33.56
C LEU A 446 -22.23 -15.97 34.32
N PHE A 447 -22.25 -14.80 33.67
CA PHE A 447 -21.88 -13.53 34.29
C PHE A 447 -22.76 -13.20 35.49
N GLN A 448 -24.09 -13.22 35.32
CA GLN A 448 -25.06 -12.93 36.38
C GLN A 448 -24.96 -13.92 37.54
N ARG A 449 -24.49 -15.15 37.30
CA ARG A 449 -24.22 -16.11 38.38
C ARG A 449 -22.97 -15.77 39.19
N CYS A 450 -21.95 -15.20 38.55
CA CYS A 450 -20.65 -14.87 39.15
C CYS A 450 -20.58 -13.44 39.72
N ARG A 451 -21.65 -12.65 39.59
CA ARG A 451 -21.71 -11.25 40.02
C ARG A 451 -22.91 -11.01 40.91
N LEU A 452 -22.76 -10.08 41.85
CA LEU A 452 -23.88 -9.57 42.63
C LEU A 452 -24.66 -8.56 41.80
N ASP A 453 -25.98 -8.69 41.84
CA ASP A 453 -26.89 -7.67 41.32
C ASP A 453 -26.99 -6.47 42.27
N SER A 454 -27.81 -5.47 41.92
CA SER A 454 -28.00 -4.27 42.76
C SER A 454 -28.52 -4.57 44.17
N SER A 455 -29.31 -5.63 44.35
CA SER A 455 -29.79 -6.06 45.67
C SER A 455 -28.67 -6.75 46.46
N GLY A 456 -27.93 -7.65 45.80
CA GLY A 456 -26.74 -8.31 46.37
C GLY A 456 -25.67 -7.31 46.80
N ASP A 457 -25.39 -6.28 45.99
CA ASP A 457 -24.43 -5.24 46.33
C ASP A 457 -24.82 -4.46 47.60
N LYS A 458 -26.10 -4.09 47.71
CA LYS A 458 -26.65 -3.44 48.92
C LYS A 458 -26.52 -4.34 50.15
N LYS A 459 -26.81 -5.65 50.01
CA LYS A 459 -26.65 -6.63 51.10
C LYS A 459 -25.20 -6.77 51.51
N LYS A 460 -24.28 -6.94 50.57
CA LYS A 460 -22.83 -6.97 50.82
C LYS A 460 -22.36 -5.70 51.53
N GLY A 461 -22.84 -4.54 51.10
CA GLY A 461 -22.55 -3.25 51.74
C GLY A 461 -23.04 -3.17 53.19
N LYS A 462 -24.22 -3.73 53.50
CA LYS A 462 -24.71 -3.87 54.88
C LYS A 462 -23.83 -4.80 55.70
N LEU A 463 -23.55 -6.00 55.17
CA LEU A 463 -22.76 -7.02 55.86
C LEU A 463 -21.32 -6.56 56.15
N THR A 464 -20.72 -5.80 55.23
CA THR A 464 -19.37 -5.23 55.39
C THR A 464 -19.30 -4.20 56.55
N LYS A 465 -20.42 -3.51 56.79
CA LYS A 465 -20.59 -2.50 57.85
C LYS A 465 -21.35 -3.05 59.07
N ASP A 466 -21.60 -4.35 59.12
CA ASP A 466 -22.36 -4.99 60.19
C ASP A 466 -21.62 -4.82 61.53
N THR A 467 -22.37 -4.47 62.58
CA THR A 467 -21.82 -4.24 63.92
C THR A 467 -21.17 -5.50 64.48
N ARG A 468 -21.73 -6.68 64.22
CA ARG A 468 -21.16 -7.98 64.61
C ARG A 468 -19.77 -8.20 64.01
N LEU A 469 -19.61 -7.88 62.73
CA LEU A 469 -18.32 -7.97 62.06
C LEU A 469 -17.30 -6.98 62.67
N ALA A 470 -17.74 -5.76 62.99
CA ALA A 470 -16.91 -4.77 63.67
C ALA A 470 -16.47 -5.22 65.08
N GLN A 471 -17.35 -5.89 65.82
CA GLN A 471 -17.03 -6.50 67.13
C GLN A 471 -15.93 -7.56 66.99
N LEU A 472 -16.08 -8.51 66.07
CA LEU A 472 -15.08 -9.56 65.81
C LEU A 472 -13.72 -8.97 65.41
N ARG A 473 -13.69 -7.95 64.55
CA ARG A 473 -12.45 -7.23 64.18
C ARG A 473 -11.72 -6.65 65.37
N LYS A 474 -12.44 -6.08 66.35
CA LYS A 474 -11.83 -5.53 67.58
C LYS A 474 -11.26 -6.62 68.49
N LEU A 475 -11.89 -7.80 68.50
CA LEU A 475 -11.43 -8.95 69.28
C LEU A 475 -10.26 -9.70 68.63
N ARG A 476 -9.93 -9.43 67.37
CA ARG A 476 -8.84 -10.11 66.63
C ARG A 476 -7.50 -10.13 67.38
N GLY A 477 -7.21 -9.09 68.16
CA GLY A 477 -5.97 -8.96 68.94
C GLY A 477 -5.99 -9.62 70.31
N VAL A 478 -7.08 -10.28 70.70
CA VAL A 478 -7.18 -11.03 71.96
C VAL A 478 -6.57 -12.42 71.75
N GLU A 479 -5.81 -12.90 72.74
CA GLU A 479 -5.15 -14.21 72.68
C GLU A 479 -6.18 -15.35 72.59
N MET A 480 -5.84 -16.44 71.91
CA MET A 480 -6.69 -17.63 71.67
C MET A 480 -7.92 -17.41 70.77
N MET A 481 -8.10 -16.25 70.13
CA MET A 481 -9.21 -16.05 69.19
C MET A 481 -8.98 -16.74 67.82
N PRO A 482 -10.02 -17.38 67.21
CA PRO A 482 -9.94 -18.04 65.90
C PRO A 482 -9.78 -17.09 64.69
N THR A 483 -8.70 -16.30 64.64
CA THR A 483 -8.54 -15.21 63.66
C THR A 483 -8.53 -15.64 62.19
N GLN A 484 -8.18 -16.89 61.89
CA GLN A 484 -8.20 -17.45 60.53
C GLN A 484 -9.64 -17.58 59.97
N GLU A 485 -10.61 -17.93 60.81
CA GLU A 485 -12.03 -18.03 60.39
C GLU A 485 -12.56 -16.66 59.96
N LEU A 486 -12.26 -15.62 60.75
CA LEU A 486 -12.61 -14.24 60.42
C LEU A 486 -11.93 -13.76 59.13
N GLN A 487 -10.64 -14.03 58.96
CA GLN A 487 -9.93 -13.65 57.73
C GLN A 487 -10.53 -14.33 56.49
N SER A 488 -10.81 -15.64 56.57
CA SER A 488 -11.46 -16.39 55.49
C SER A 488 -12.85 -15.84 55.14
N TYR A 489 -13.64 -15.50 56.16
CA TYR A 489 -14.93 -14.85 55.98
C TYR A 489 -14.82 -13.50 55.27
N GLU A 490 -13.89 -12.63 55.71
CA GLU A 490 -13.65 -11.32 55.12
C GLU A 490 -13.16 -11.41 53.67
N ASP A 491 -12.23 -12.32 53.39
CA ASP A 491 -11.69 -12.54 52.04
C ASP A 491 -12.78 -13.04 51.08
N ARG A 492 -13.65 -13.94 51.55
CA ARG A 492 -14.82 -14.43 50.78
C ARG A 492 -15.80 -13.30 50.50
N LEU A 493 -16.15 -12.50 51.50
CA LEU A 493 -17.06 -11.35 51.36
C LEU A 493 -16.50 -10.30 50.40
N LEU A 494 -15.23 -9.94 50.55
CA LEU A 494 -14.53 -9.00 49.66
C LEU A 494 -14.46 -9.54 48.22
N GLY A 495 -14.21 -10.82 48.05
CA GLY A 495 -14.07 -11.48 46.75
C GLY A 495 -15.37 -11.58 45.93
N LEU A 496 -16.55 -11.31 46.49
CA LEU A 496 -17.82 -11.25 45.74
C LEU A 496 -17.91 -9.93 44.93
N LYS A 497 -17.73 -10.00 43.62
CA LYS A 497 -17.78 -8.81 42.74
C LYS A 497 -19.22 -8.41 42.41
N SER A 498 -19.50 -7.11 42.30
CA SER A 498 -20.81 -6.57 41.91
C SER A 498 -20.74 -5.98 40.50
N ASP A 499 -21.64 -6.40 39.61
CA ASP A 499 -21.88 -5.78 38.30
C ASP A 499 -23.19 -6.34 37.71
N TRP A 500 -24.04 -5.45 37.19
CA TRP A 500 -25.33 -5.77 36.58
C TRP A 500 -25.58 -5.00 35.27
N SER A 501 -24.55 -4.36 34.71
CA SER A 501 -24.68 -3.45 33.56
C SER A 501 -24.54 -4.16 32.21
N ILE A 502 -24.21 -5.46 32.20
CA ILE A 502 -23.99 -6.22 30.98
C ILE A 502 -25.28 -6.31 30.13
N THR A 503 -25.14 -6.07 28.83
CA THR A 503 -26.21 -6.22 27.84
C THR A 503 -25.73 -7.09 26.67
N LYS A 504 -26.66 -7.56 25.83
CA LYS A 504 -26.31 -8.28 24.60
C LYS A 504 -25.49 -7.40 23.63
N ASP A 505 -25.75 -6.10 23.62
CA ASP A 505 -25.07 -5.15 22.73
C ASP A 505 -23.62 -4.92 23.15
N ALA A 506 -23.33 -4.98 24.45
CA ALA A 506 -21.96 -4.92 24.98
C ALA A 506 -21.08 -6.08 24.47
N LEU A 507 -21.70 -7.15 23.95
CA LEU A 507 -21.03 -8.32 23.39
C LEU A 507 -21.06 -8.35 21.86
N ASP A 508 -21.42 -7.27 21.16
CA ASP A 508 -21.46 -7.29 19.69
C ASP A 508 -20.10 -7.29 19.02
N SER A 509 -19.19 -6.43 19.48
CA SER A 509 -17.85 -6.30 18.90
C SER A 509 -16.83 -7.26 19.53
N SER A 510 -17.06 -7.65 20.78
CA SER A 510 -16.17 -8.53 21.55
C SER A 510 -16.98 -9.60 22.29
N PRO A 511 -16.53 -10.87 22.32
CA PRO A 511 -17.16 -11.90 23.13
C PRO A 511 -16.83 -11.75 24.63
N ILE A 512 -15.86 -10.91 24.99
CA ILE A 512 -15.44 -10.69 26.39
C ILE A 512 -15.90 -9.30 26.84
N TYR A 513 -16.54 -9.25 28.00
CA TYR A 513 -16.99 -8.02 28.68
C TYR A 513 -16.20 -7.81 29.98
N ASN A 514 -15.56 -6.65 30.12
CA ASN A 514 -14.79 -6.23 31.31
C ASN A 514 -13.85 -7.32 31.85
N ASP A 515 -13.08 -7.95 30.96
CA ASP A 515 -12.13 -9.03 31.26
C ASP A 515 -12.73 -10.28 31.92
N PHE A 516 -14.06 -10.40 31.97
CA PHE A 516 -14.71 -11.58 32.55
C PHE A 516 -14.54 -12.78 31.61
N ARG A 517 -13.92 -13.84 32.12
CA ARG A 517 -13.78 -15.11 31.42
C ARG A 517 -14.47 -16.20 32.24
N PRO A 518 -15.67 -16.65 31.83
CA PRO A 518 -16.38 -17.73 32.51
C PRO A 518 -15.52 -18.97 32.76
N ALA A 519 -14.64 -19.35 31.83
CA ALA A 519 -13.72 -20.48 32.01
C ALA A 519 -12.83 -20.35 33.26
N ASP A 520 -12.48 -19.13 33.67
CA ASP A 520 -11.54 -18.86 34.76
C ASP A 520 -12.25 -18.63 36.09
N GLU A 521 -13.47 -18.07 36.08
CA GLU A 521 -14.20 -17.67 37.29
C GLU A 521 -15.37 -18.60 37.67
N TYR A 522 -15.98 -19.30 36.70
CA TYR A 522 -17.27 -19.97 36.91
C TYR A 522 -17.21 -21.13 37.90
N ASP A 523 -16.08 -21.83 38.01
CA ASP A 523 -16.00 -23.04 38.85
C ASP A 523 -16.31 -22.74 40.33
N ARG A 524 -15.86 -21.58 40.84
CA ARG A 524 -16.18 -21.09 42.19
C ARG A 524 -17.69 -20.90 42.40
N PHE A 525 -18.43 -20.56 41.35
CA PHE A 525 -19.87 -20.24 41.41
C PHE A 525 -20.75 -21.37 40.85
N ARG A 526 -20.15 -22.49 40.46
CA ARG A 526 -20.84 -23.61 39.84
C ARG A 526 -21.95 -24.17 40.71
N LYS A 527 -21.65 -24.43 41.99
CA LYS A 527 -22.61 -24.99 42.95
C LYS A 527 -23.53 -23.94 43.58
N ARG A 528 -22.99 -22.75 43.88
CA ARG A 528 -23.69 -21.65 44.55
C ARG A 528 -23.40 -20.35 43.82
N ALA A 529 -24.45 -19.62 43.41
CA ALA A 529 -24.28 -18.33 42.75
C ALA A 529 -23.72 -17.28 43.73
N ALA A 530 -23.22 -16.16 43.23
CA ALA A 530 -22.67 -15.09 44.07
C ALA A 530 -23.67 -14.58 45.12
N ASN A 531 -24.94 -14.40 44.72
CA ASN A 531 -26.01 -14.01 45.63
C ASN A 531 -26.30 -15.07 46.71
N ASP A 532 -26.22 -16.37 46.37
CA ASP A 532 -26.41 -17.45 47.34
C ASP A 532 -25.24 -17.51 48.32
N GLN A 533 -24.00 -17.38 47.83
CA GLN A 533 -22.80 -17.33 48.69
C GLN A 533 -22.85 -16.13 49.64
N LEU A 534 -23.43 -15.01 49.21
CA LEU A 534 -23.65 -13.86 50.08
C LEU A 534 -24.66 -14.17 51.19
N ALA A 535 -25.76 -14.87 50.88
CA ALA A 535 -26.72 -15.31 51.88
C ALA A 535 -26.09 -16.31 52.87
N ASP A 536 -25.29 -17.26 52.38
CA ASP A 536 -24.54 -18.20 53.23
C ASP A 536 -23.60 -17.43 54.19
N LEU A 537 -22.97 -16.32 53.75
CA LEU A 537 -22.15 -15.46 54.61
C LEU A 537 -22.98 -14.69 55.65
N GLU A 538 -24.20 -14.27 55.32
CA GLU A 538 -25.10 -13.63 56.30
C GLU A 538 -25.34 -14.58 57.49
N ASP A 539 -25.63 -15.86 57.23
CA ASP A 539 -25.85 -16.89 58.26
C ASP A 539 -24.54 -17.31 58.98
N GLU A 540 -23.43 -17.35 58.25
CA GLU A 540 -22.10 -17.70 58.79
C GLU A 540 -21.61 -16.67 59.80
N LEU A 541 -21.95 -15.39 59.64
CA LEU A 541 -21.58 -14.34 60.60
C LEU A 541 -22.17 -14.59 61.98
N ASP A 542 -23.42 -15.03 62.06
CA ASP A 542 -24.06 -15.41 63.33
C ASP A 542 -23.33 -16.57 64.01
N THR A 543 -22.96 -17.56 63.21
CA THR A 543 -22.20 -18.73 63.69
C THR A 543 -20.82 -18.32 64.20
N LEU A 544 -20.15 -17.42 63.50
CA LEU A 544 -18.82 -16.92 63.87
C LEU A 544 -18.86 -16.13 65.19
N VAL A 545 -19.87 -15.26 65.35
CA VAL A 545 -20.10 -14.52 66.61
C VAL A 545 -20.38 -15.48 67.77
N ALA A 546 -21.24 -16.47 67.57
CA ALA A 546 -21.55 -17.47 68.59
C ALA A 546 -20.30 -18.27 68.99
N ASN A 547 -19.48 -18.67 68.01
CA ASN A 547 -18.24 -19.41 68.26
C ASN A 547 -17.24 -18.57 69.06
N TRP A 548 -16.98 -17.33 68.66
CA TRP A 548 -16.04 -16.43 69.34
C TRP A 548 -16.50 -16.07 70.76
N THR A 549 -17.82 -15.86 70.95
CA THR A 549 -18.41 -15.64 72.27
C THR A 549 -18.15 -16.83 73.18
N ARG A 550 -18.41 -18.05 72.70
CA ARG A 550 -18.15 -19.29 73.45
C ARG A 550 -16.66 -19.46 73.77
N VAL A 551 -15.76 -19.25 72.81
CA VAL A 551 -14.31 -19.33 73.05
C VAL A 551 -13.89 -18.39 74.17
N LEU A 552 -14.36 -17.14 74.17
CA LEU A 552 -14.08 -16.19 75.26
C LEU A 552 -14.67 -16.66 76.59
N SER A 553 -15.93 -17.11 76.59
CA SER A 553 -16.59 -17.60 77.81
C SER A 553 -15.88 -18.82 78.40
N ASP A 554 -15.48 -19.79 77.58
CA ASP A 554 -14.78 -21.00 78.01
C ASP A 554 -13.40 -20.67 78.58
N ASN A 555 -12.63 -19.80 77.91
CA ASN A 555 -11.32 -19.35 78.41
C ASN A 555 -11.43 -18.56 79.71
N LEU A 556 -12.46 -17.73 79.89
CA LEU A 556 -12.69 -16.97 81.13
C LEU A 556 -13.29 -17.81 82.27
N ALA A 557 -13.96 -18.92 81.94
CA ALA A 557 -14.48 -19.87 82.92
C ALA A 557 -13.39 -20.80 83.47
N ASP A 558 -12.25 -20.91 82.80
CA ASP A 558 -11.10 -21.67 83.28
C ASP A 558 -10.70 -21.21 84.70
N PRO A 559 -10.59 -22.12 85.68
CA PRO A 559 -10.31 -21.77 87.07
C PRO A 559 -9.05 -20.91 87.23
N THR A 560 -8.01 -21.15 86.43
CA THR A 560 -6.73 -20.42 86.51
C THR A 560 -6.81 -19.01 85.94
N VAL A 561 -7.69 -18.77 84.97
CA VAL A 561 -7.96 -17.44 84.41
C VAL A 561 -8.93 -16.67 85.30
N LYS A 562 -9.93 -17.36 85.87
CA LYS A 562 -10.95 -16.77 86.75
C LYS A 562 -10.34 -16.12 88.00
N GLU A 563 -9.34 -16.77 88.61
CA GLU A 563 -8.59 -16.20 89.74
C GLU A 563 -7.80 -14.93 89.36
N LYS A 564 -7.43 -14.78 88.08
CA LYS A 564 -6.66 -13.64 87.57
C LYS A 564 -7.53 -12.44 87.18
N ILE A 565 -8.85 -12.58 87.14
CA ILE A 565 -9.77 -11.47 86.81
C ILE A 565 -9.60 -10.29 87.80
N GLU A 566 -9.37 -10.57 89.08
CA GLU A 566 -9.11 -9.53 90.08
C GLU A 566 -7.78 -8.80 89.88
N LEU A 567 -6.87 -9.33 89.06
CA LEU A 567 -5.57 -8.74 88.75
C LEU A 567 -5.63 -7.75 87.56
N ILE A 568 -6.77 -7.62 86.88
CA ILE A 568 -6.95 -6.65 85.78
C ILE A 568 -6.74 -5.23 86.32
N SER A 569 -5.87 -4.45 85.66
CA SER A 569 -5.46 -3.12 86.14
C SER A 569 -6.59 -2.09 86.13
N SER A 570 -7.44 -2.13 85.10
CA SER A 570 -8.56 -1.20 84.96
C SER A 570 -9.79 -1.70 85.73
N ALA A 571 -10.27 -0.91 86.69
CA ALA A 571 -11.51 -1.23 87.43
C ALA A 571 -12.75 -1.26 86.52
N THR A 572 -12.81 -0.37 85.51
CA THR A 572 -13.89 -0.37 84.50
C THR A 572 -13.77 -1.55 83.55
N GLY A 573 -12.54 -1.90 83.14
CA GLY A 573 -12.27 -3.10 82.33
C GLY A 573 -12.63 -4.40 83.04
N ARG A 574 -12.29 -4.51 84.34
CA ARG A 574 -12.67 -5.66 85.19
C ARG A 574 -14.19 -5.81 85.27
N LYS A 575 -14.91 -4.70 85.52
CA LYS A 575 -16.38 -4.70 85.51
C LYS A 575 -16.95 -5.13 84.17
N ALA A 576 -16.37 -4.70 83.05
CA ALA A 576 -16.81 -5.09 81.72
C ALA A 576 -16.61 -6.60 81.46
N VAL A 577 -15.48 -7.18 81.88
CA VAL A 577 -15.24 -8.63 81.81
C VAL A 577 -16.20 -9.42 82.70
N GLN A 578 -16.44 -8.97 83.94
CA GLN A 578 -17.41 -9.60 84.84
C GLN A 578 -18.84 -9.50 84.29
N ALA A 579 -19.21 -8.38 83.67
CA ALA A 579 -20.51 -8.21 83.02
C ALA A 579 -20.68 -9.18 81.83
N PHE A 580 -19.64 -9.35 81.00
CA PHE A 580 -19.63 -10.34 79.92
C PHE A 580 -19.79 -11.77 80.43
N ILE A 581 -19.05 -12.15 81.49
CA ILE A 581 -19.18 -13.49 82.10
C ILE A 581 -20.59 -13.74 82.61
N LYS A 582 -21.24 -12.70 83.17
CA LYS A 582 -22.62 -12.79 83.68
C LYS A 582 -23.66 -12.84 82.56
N SER A 583 -23.48 -12.06 81.49
CA SER A 583 -24.43 -12.02 80.37
C SER A 583 -24.31 -13.24 79.45
N GLY A 584 -23.10 -13.79 79.29
CA GLY A 584 -22.80 -14.83 78.31
C GLY A 584 -22.86 -14.35 76.85
N ALA A 585 -22.93 -13.03 76.63
CA ALA A 585 -23.09 -12.41 75.32
C ALA A 585 -22.16 -11.20 75.17
N LEU A 586 -21.63 -11.01 73.95
CA LEU A 586 -20.79 -9.85 73.64
C LEU A 586 -21.58 -8.54 73.85
N PRO A 587 -20.94 -7.48 74.39
CA PRO A 587 -21.58 -6.16 74.49
C PRO A 587 -21.90 -5.58 73.12
N ASP A 588 -22.99 -4.79 73.02
CA ASP A 588 -23.38 -4.10 71.78
C ASP A 588 -22.23 -3.28 71.18
N GLU A 589 -21.46 -2.59 72.03
CA GLU A 589 -20.20 -1.95 71.65
C GLU A 589 -19.02 -2.56 72.40
N ILE A 590 -18.08 -3.15 71.64
CA ILE A 590 -16.78 -3.56 72.15
C ILE A 590 -15.87 -2.34 72.15
N ASP A 591 -15.57 -1.77 73.32
CA ASP A 591 -14.65 -0.65 73.47
C ASP A 591 -13.20 -1.12 73.73
N ASN A 592 -12.25 -0.20 73.63
CA ASN A 592 -10.84 -0.52 73.88
C ASN A 592 -10.57 -0.92 75.34
N THR A 593 -11.44 -0.52 76.27
CA THR A 593 -11.31 -0.83 77.69
C THR A 593 -11.56 -2.33 77.92
N PHE A 594 -12.62 -2.86 77.32
CA PHE A 594 -12.97 -4.27 77.37
C PHE A 594 -11.93 -5.12 76.63
N VAL A 595 -11.49 -4.72 75.43
CA VAL A 595 -10.45 -5.45 74.67
C VAL A 595 -9.13 -5.54 75.45
N LYS A 596 -8.66 -4.43 76.03
CA LYS A 596 -7.44 -4.43 76.86
C LYS A 596 -7.59 -5.32 78.08
N ALA A 597 -8.75 -5.31 78.74
CA ALA A 597 -9.00 -6.16 79.89
C ALA A 597 -8.98 -7.66 79.52
N LEU A 598 -9.54 -8.02 78.35
CA LEU A 598 -9.46 -9.39 77.81
C LEU A 598 -8.01 -9.77 77.47
N GLN A 599 -7.26 -8.89 76.81
CA GLN A 599 -5.84 -9.11 76.50
C GLN A 599 -5.01 -9.29 77.76
N GLU A 600 -5.22 -8.45 78.78
CA GLU A 600 -4.52 -8.57 80.07
C GLU A 600 -4.80 -9.92 80.71
N VAL A 601 -6.07 -10.26 80.97
CA VAL A 601 -6.42 -11.47 81.73
C VAL A 601 -6.04 -12.76 81.01
N LEU A 602 -6.15 -12.78 79.67
CA LEU A 602 -5.82 -13.95 78.85
C LEU A 602 -4.33 -14.05 78.50
N SER A 603 -3.53 -13.00 78.70
CA SER A 603 -2.08 -13.04 78.49
C SER A 603 -1.30 -13.86 79.53
N GLY A 604 -1.99 -14.38 80.54
CA GLY A 604 -1.40 -15.17 81.62
C GLY A 604 -0.80 -14.31 82.74
N LEU A 605 -1.61 -13.40 83.31
CA LEU A 605 -1.16 -12.54 84.43
C LEU A 605 -0.52 -13.34 85.57
N GLU A 606 0.51 -12.75 86.18
CA GLU A 606 1.20 -13.28 87.34
C GLU A 606 1.03 -12.35 88.54
N LYS A 607 0.47 -12.87 89.63
CA LYS A 607 0.39 -12.17 90.91
C LYS A 607 1.78 -12.12 91.56
N VAL A 608 2.23 -10.93 91.93
CA VAL A 608 3.42 -10.73 92.76
C VAL A 608 2.96 -10.10 94.08
N VAL A 609 3.05 -10.86 95.16
CA VAL A 609 2.65 -10.39 96.49
C VAL A 609 3.80 -9.63 97.13
N VAL A 610 3.52 -8.41 97.58
CA VAL A 610 4.40 -7.60 98.41
C VAL A 610 3.80 -7.58 99.81
N THR A 611 4.53 -8.09 100.80
CA THR A 611 4.05 -8.09 102.19
C THR A 611 4.61 -6.91 102.96
N THR A 612 3.82 -6.37 103.89
CA THR A 612 4.26 -5.26 104.77
C THR A 612 5.57 -5.57 105.51
N GLY A 613 5.73 -6.79 106.02
CA GLY A 613 6.97 -7.25 106.66
C GLY A 613 8.15 -7.40 105.70
N GLY A 614 7.89 -7.80 104.45
CA GLY A 614 8.91 -7.90 103.39
C GLY A 614 9.43 -6.52 102.97
N VAL A 615 8.54 -5.54 102.86
CA VAL A 615 8.88 -4.14 102.59
C VAL A 615 9.71 -3.55 103.72
N ALA A 616 9.27 -3.70 104.98
CA ALA A 616 10.01 -3.20 106.14
C ALA A 616 11.43 -3.78 106.18
N THR A 617 11.56 -5.09 106.00
CA THR A 617 12.86 -5.79 105.97
C THR A 617 13.76 -5.30 104.82
N ALA A 618 13.18 -5.12 103.63
CA ALA A 618 13.91 -4.65 102.45
C ALA A 618 14.42 -3.21 102.62
N LEU A 619 13.62 -2.33 103.20
CA LEU A 619 13.95 -0.92 103.42
C LEU A 619 15.01 -0.75 104.52
N THR A 620 15.03 -1.62 105.54
CA THR A 620 16.06 -1.62 106.61
C THR A 620 17.32 -2.39 106.25
N LYS A 621 17.37 -3.04 105.07
CA LYS A 621 18.51 -3.87 104.63
C LYS A 621 19.76 -3.01 104.46
N GLY A 622 20.82 -3.32 105.21
CA GLY A 622 22.05 -2.52 105.24
C GLY A 622 22.08 -1.45 106.34
N GLY A 623 21.12 -1.45 107.27
CA GLY A 623 21.09 -0.58 108.44
C GLY A 623 20.39 0.77 108.22
N MET A 624 20.01 1.42 109.33
CA MET A 624 19.43 2.76 109.41
C MET A 624 20.33 3.64 110.31
N PRO A 625 20.43 4.97 110.06
CA PRO A 625 19.75 5.76 109.03
C PRO A 625 20.36 5.61 107.61
N CYS A 626 19.60 5.98 106.58
CA CYS A 626 20.07 5.99 105.18
C CYS A 626 19.62 7.27 104.44
N THR A 627 20.22 7.55 103.27
CA THR A 627 19.79 8.66 102.41
C THR A 627 18.51 8.33 101.62
N PRO A 628 17.77 9.33 101.11
CA PRO A 628 16.60 9.10 100.25
C PRO A 628 16.92 8.21 99.03
N GLN A 629 18.05 8.47 98.36
CA GLN A 629 18.49 7.66 97.22
C GLN A 629 18.72 6.20 97.62
N GLN A 630 19.37 5.95 98.76
CA GLN A 630 19.58 4.60 99.26
C GLN A 630 18.26 3.90 99.61
N PHE A 631 17.26 4.65 100.09
CA PHE A 631 15.94 4.11 100.40
C PHE A 631 15.16 3.73 99.14
N GLU A 632 15.17 4.58 98.11
CA GLU A 632 14.58 4.30 96.80
C GLU A 632 15.27 3.12 96.10
N ASP A 633 16.61 3.07 96.13
CA ASP A 633 17.38 1.97 95.54
C ASP A 633 17.07 0.63 96.23
N ARG A 634 16.92 0.62 97.56
CA ARG A 634 16.53 -0.58 98.32
C ARG A 634 15.14 -1.07 97.92
N PHE A 635 14.16 -0.17 97.81
CA PHE A 635 12.82 -0.53 97.35
C PHE A 635 12.83 -1.03 95.89
N GLY A 636 13.55 -0.33 95.00
CA GLY A 636 13.71 -0.72 93.61
C GLY A 636 14.39 -2.08 93.46
N GLN A 637 15.42 -2.39 94.25
CA GLN A 637 16.07 -3.71 94.27
C GLN A 637 15.15 -4.81 94.80
N TYR A 638 14.34 -4.51 95.82
CA TYR A 638 13.35 -5.45 96.34
C TYR A 638 12.27 -5.78 95.29
N VAL A 639 11.69 -4.77 94.65
CA VAL A 639 10.72 -4.98 93.55
C VAL A 639 11.38 -5.74 92.39
N LYS A 640 12.62 -5.39 92.00
CA LYS A 640 13.38 -6.13 90.98
C LYS A 640 13.62 -7.59 91.37
N SER A 641 13.83 -7.87 92.65
CA SER A 641 14.04 -9.25 93.13
C SER A 641 12.77 -10.08 93.06
N LEU A 642 11.61 -9.48 93.36
CA LEU A 642 10.30 -10.13 93.29
C LEU A 642 9.81 -10.35 91.85
N THR A 643 10.29 -9.53 90.92
CA THR A 643 9.91 -9.56 89.50
C THR A 643 10.98 -10.20 88.61
N LYS A 644 12.07 -10.72 89.19
CA LYS A 644 13.20 -11.29 88.45
C LYS A 644 12.76 -12.52 87.63
N GLY A 645 13.09 -12.51 86.34
CA GLY A 645 12.78 -13.61 85.42
C GLY A 645 11.31 -13.66 84.94
N LYS A 646 10.49 -12.69 85.33
CA LYS A 646 9.09 -12.57 84.93
C LYS A 646 8.91 -11.48 83.87
N ASP A 647 7.88 -11.61 83.04
CA ASP A 647 7.53 -10.59 82.05
C ASP A 647 6.86 -9.39 82.73
N ALA A 648 7.50 -8.21 82.66
CA ALA A 648 7.02 -6.98 83.27
C ALA A 648 5.60 -6.59 82.80
N ASN A 649 5.19 -7.00 81.60
CA ASN A 649 3.86 -6.71 81.07
C ASN A 649 2.75 -7.57 81.71
N LYS A 650 3.12 -8.76 82.24
CA LYS A 650 2.18 -9.75 82.82
C LYS A 650 2.11 -9.70 84.34
N ILE A 651 3.04 -9.02 84.99
CA ILE A 651 3.09 -8.91 86.45
C ILE A 651 2.03 -7.95 86.98
N ARG A 652 1.37 -8.33 88.07
CA ARG A 652 0.48 -7.47 88.85
C ARG A 652 0.87 -7.56 90.33
N ILE A 653 1.36 -6.43 90.86
CA ILE A 653 1.79 -6.34 92.27
C ILE A 653 0.57 -6.12 93.15
N VAL A 654 0.40 -6.99 94.15
CA VAL A 654 -0.68 -6.90 95.15
C VAL A 654 -0.02 -6.76 96.53
N LEU A 655 -0.52 -5.82 97.35
CA LEU A 655 -0.07 -5.65 98.72
C LEU A 655 -0.91 -6.54 99.64
N GLU A 656 -0.26 -7.36 100.46
CA GLU A 656 -0.91 -8.21 101.48
C GLU A 656 -0.38 -7.93 102.90
#